data_AF-A0A1F3SGS9-F1
#
_entry.id   AF-A0A1F3SGS9-F1
#
_cell.length_a   1.000
_cell.length_b   1.000
_cell.length_c   1.000
_cell.angle_alpha   90.00
_cell.angle_beta   90.00
_cell.angle_gamma   90.00
#
_symmetry.space_group_name_H-M   'P 1'
#
loop_
_entity.id
_entity.type
_entity.pdbx_description
1 polymer ?
#
loop_
_entity_poly.entity_id
_entity_poly.type
_entity_poly.pdbx_seq_one_letter_code
_entity_poly.pdbx_strand_id
1 'polypeptide(L)'
;MKKLLLLGALSLSLVQGAMGAGDRGDLAEYDPGAPKTSKWPDLFAETPNYRAFGQAVIGGQGEKFRWIMGPMWYRGRLTPDSVKVFVVGQEGAQDENVSNRSFTGSTGTRMQKLLNYLGVDRSYLFMNTFVYTITGQYSLFDDDRNDPAKVSELKRLLWLAQDEESIVVKHRHALFDYMLETNGDTLELVIGVGTAGKDSVATWFRAHGSECTSSILNAKYCEGKGDLKGVYAIGVAHPGAASARNGGAGAADKLQADFQNKAATVAGLISKKLINLPTDSGMTRNFSKNFQYGHASIPHRDFAYGTTFRMGEDGTASNRRGQDTVQIYSKNGCYNNTKKEGGRCSDTAVHNIKYDVPKDLLGRAPKEMASGDVPYESPKSKEMRREFDAGPGSFAKILSKFAGLDYTKLGVTSHASFGPNGVYRGRLDEAKVLVIADQVSHTDMFSGRALTGAAGQRLQSFLNAMGATRSYAILRTLPVDTLDLSLNKAKEIALDERVAEARANVVKQILEEGKTKLVVAVGPVAAAVVEQLSLRVPSVQVNIADPALKHVAEYQKALQTVKSMNVSLDGRGSFNYKGDLTIIPRADLPEFTRWWMGTSGDLAVRAYEVINGKRVDNPDYYKVNAPAWASRNVKAGPLSAEERESIEAFKKTGL
;
A
#
# COMPACT_ATOMS: atom_id res chain seq x y z
N MET A 1 19.70 -56.83 15.76
CA MET A 1 20.92 -56.25 15.15
C MET A 1 20.53 -55.47 13.91
N LYS A 2 21.09 -54.27 13.79
CA LYS A 2 20.76 -53.20 12.82
C LYS A 2 20.87 -53.64 11.36
N LYS A 3 19.87 -53.33 10.54
CA LYS A 3 20.04 -53.16 9.09
C LYS A 3 19.47 -51.80 8.69
N LEU A 4 20.40 -50.88 8.51
CA LEU A 4 20.22 -49.52 8.03
C LEU A 4 19.99 -49.61 6.52
N LEU A 5 18.81 -49.23 6.05
CA LEU A 5 18.52 -49.06 4.63
C LEU A 5 18.81 -47.60 4.27
N LEU A 6 19.91 -47.42 3.54
CA LEU A 6 20.32 -46.20 2.88
C LEU A 6 19.24 -45.82 1.85
N LEU A 7 18.40 -44.83 2.15
CA LEU A 7 17.68 -44.07 1.12
C LEU A 7 18.59 -42.92 0.70
N GLY A 8 19.01 -42.97 -0.57
CA GLY A 8 19.86 -41.96 -1.18
C GLY A 8 19.21 -40.58 -1.13
N ALA A 9 19.95 -39.64 -0.54
CA ALA A 9 19.69 -38.22 -0.72
C ALA A 9 19.94 -37.89 -2.19
N LEU A 10 18.89 -37.82 -3.00
CA LEU A 10 18.94 -37.03 -4.22
C LEU A 10 19.08 -35.56 -3.78
N SER A 11 20.29 -35.04 -3.88
CA SER A 11 20.54 -33.61 -3.84
C SER A 11 19.83 -32.97 -5.04
N LEU A 12 18.62 -32.46 -4.83
CA LEU A 12 18.01 -31.49 -5.73
C LEU A 12 18.91 -30.24 -5.70
N SER A 13 19.85 -30.16 -6.63
CA SER A 13 20.44 -28.88 -7.04
C SER A 13 19.35 -28.10 -7.77
N LEU A 14 18.45 -27.49 -7.00
CA LEU A 14 17.51 -26.48 -7.48
C LEU A 14 18.35 -25.33 -8.04
N VAL A 15 18.35 -25.20 -9.36
CA VAL A 15 18.79 -23.99 -10.04
C VAL A 15 17.91 -22.86 -9.52
N GLN A 16 18.45 -22.07 -8.58
CA GLN A 16 17.88 -20.81 -8.12
C GLN A 16 17.89 -19.81 -9.27
N GLY A 17 16.92 -19.94 -10.17
CA GLY A 17 16.41 -18.85 -10.99
C GLY A 17 15.19 -18.24 -10.30
N ALA A 18 15.30 -17.92 -9.00
CA ALA A 18 14.22 -17.32 -8.25
C ALA A 18 14.23 -15.81 -8.49
N MET A 19 13.07 -15.22 -8.81
CA MET A 19 12.80 -13.78 -8.67
C MET A 19 12.83 -13.32 -7.19
N GLY A 20 13.59 -14.00 -6.32
CA GLY A 20 13.30 -14.15 -4.89
C GLY A 20 14.22 -13.42 -3.90
N ALA A 21 15.24 -12.70 -4.37
CA ALA A 21 16.02 -11.80 -3.52
C ALA A 21 16.64 -10.69 -4.39
N GLY A 22 15.79 -9.80 -4.90
CA GLY A 22 16.29 -8.55 -5.48
C GLY A 22 16.81 -7.61 -4.39
N ASP A 23 17.19 -6.39 -4.76
CA ASP A 23 17.63 -5.30 -3.86
C ASP A 23 16.56 -4.88 -2.81
N ARG A 24 15.44 -5.61 -2.71
CA ARG A 24 14.25 -5.33 -1.88
C ARG A 24 14.11 -6.23 -0.65
N GLY A 25 15.05 -7.14 -0.42
CA GLY A 25 14.99 -8.09 0.70
C GLY A 25 14.16 -9.35 0.40
N ASP A 26 13.78 -10.07 1.45
CA ASP A 26 13.05 -11.34 1.35
C ASP A 26 11.57 -11.06 1.01
N LEU A 27 11.02 -11.78 0.02
CA LEU A 27 9.62 -11.71 -0.37
C LEU A 27 8.64 -12.06 0.76
N ALA A 28 9.11 -12.73 1.81
CA ALA A 28 8.34 -13.06 3.01
C ALA A 28 8.25 -11.88 3.99
N GLU A 29 9.03 -10.82 3.81
CA GLU A 29 8.95 -9.62 4.63
C GLU A 29 7.84 -8.71 4.13
N TYR A 30 7.11 -8.12 5.07
CA TYR A 30 6.02 -7.20 4.80
C TYR A 30 5.79 -6.29 6.02
N ASP A 31 5.02 -5.24 5.81
CA ASP A 31 4.54 -4.36 6.85
C ASP A 31 3.18 -4.87 7.37
N PRO A 32 3.06 -5.29 8.65
CA PRO A 32 1.81 -5.75 9.22
C PRO A 32 0.79 -4.62 9.47
N GLY A 33 1.18 -3.36 9.28
CA GLY A 33 0.39 -2.24 9.75
C GLY A 33 0.79 -1.82 11.16
N ALA A 34 0.08 -0.84 11.72
CA ALA A 34 0.27 -0.41 13.08
C ALA A 34 0.07 -1.56 14.07
N PRO A 35 0.88 -1.66 15.13
CA PRO A 35 0.58 -2.56 16.23
C PRO A 35 -0.81 -2.24 16.80
N LYS A 36 -1.74 -3.21 16.75
CA LYS A 36 -3.16 -2.99 17.10
C LYS A 36 -3.36 -2.48 18.54
N THR A 37 -2.44 -2.79 19.45
CA THR A 37 -2.46 -2.40 20.86
C THR A 37 -1.80 -1.04 21.13
N SER A 38 -1.18 -0.42 20.13
CA SER A 38 -0.55 0.90 20.26
C SER A 38 -1.56 2.05 20.11
N LYS A 39 -1.09 3.29 20.29
CA LYS A 39 -1.88 4.51 20.02
C LYS A 39 -1.99 4.83 18.52
N TRP A 40 -1.19 4.20 17.66
CA TRP A 40 -1.16 4.50 16.22
C TRP A 40 -2.54 4.38 15.53
N PRO A 41 -3.33 3.30 15.71
CA PRO A 41 -4.66 3.23 15.11
C PRO A 41 -5.61 4.34 15.58
N ASP A 42 -5.46 4.84 16.80
CA ASP A 42 -6.26 5.96 17.30
C ASP A 42 -5.85 7.27 16.63
N LEU A 43 -4.54 7.57 16.62
CA LEU A 43 -4.01 8.78 15.99
C LEU A 43 -4.34 8.82 14.49
N PHE A 44 -4.29 7.69 13.78
CA PHE A 44 -4.68 7.63 12.37
C PHE A 44 -6.19 7.86 12.18
N ALA A 45 -7.03 7.29 13.05
CA ALA A 45 -8.48 7.52 13.03
C ALA A 45 -8.88 8.97 13.38
N GLU A 46 -8.04 9.66 14.14
CA GLU A 46 -8.18 11.08 14.53
C GLU A 46 -7.72 12.07 13.44
N THR A 47 -7.44 11.58 12.22
CA THR A 47 -7.14 12.45 11.08
C THR A 47 -8.23 13.52 10.91
N PRO A 48 -7.85 14.82 10.95
CA PRO A 48 -8.78 15.92 10.77
C PRO A 48 -9.57 15.82 9.47
N ASN A 49 -10.69 16.53 9.38
CA ASN A 49 -11.46 16.73 8.17
C ASN A 49 -10.72 17.70 7.23
N TYR A 50 -9.61 17.22 6.66
CA TYR A 50 -8.73 17.95 5.74
C TYR A 50 -9.51 18.65 4.63
N ARG A 51 -10.61 18.03 4.17
CA ARG A 51 -11.44 18.58 3.10
C ARG A 51 -12.21 19.82 3.55
N ALA A 52 -13.04 19.72 4.60
CA ALA A 52 -13.80 20.88 5.09
C ALA A 52 -12.87 21.96 5.64
N PHE A 53 -11.85 21.56 6.40
CA PHE A 53 -10.89 22.48 7.01
C PHE A 53 -10.06 23.20 5.95
N GLY A 54 -9.52 22.47 4.97
CA GLY A 54 -8.78 23.04 3.86
C GLY A 54 -9.61 24.02 3.04
N GLN A 55 -10.88 23.69 2.77
CA GLN A 55 -11.81 24.61 2.12
C GLN A 55 -12.02 25.89 2.93
N ALA A 56 -12.20 25.78 4.25
CA ALA A 56 -12.39 26.95 5.10
C ALA A 56 -11.17 27.88 5.15
N VAL A 57 -9.95 27.32 5.21
CA VAL A 57 -8.71 28.13 5.26
C VAL A 57 -8.36 28.75 3.90
N ILE A 58 -8.45 27.97 2.82
CA ILE A 58 -8.06 28.41 1.46
C ILE A 58 -9.13 29.32 0.81
N GLY A 59 -10.24 29.61 1.51
CA GLY A 59 -11.25 30.58 1.05
C GLY A 59 -12.33 29.98 0.16
N GLY A 60 -12.59 28.67 0.27
CA GLY A 60 -13.72 27.97 -0.36
C GLY A 60 -13.58 27.71 -1.86
N GLN A 61 -12.49 28.14 -2.50
CA GLN A 61 -12.26 27.92 -3.93
C GLN A 61 -11.65 26.53 -4.19
N GLY A 62 -12.48 25.60 -4.65
CA GLY A 62 -12.04 24.26 -5.04
C GLY A 62 -11.61 23.37 -3.87
N GLU A 63 -10.85 22.32 -4.17
CA GLU A 63 -10.38 21.34 -3.18
C GLU A 63 -8.85 21.34 -3.12
N LYS A 64 -8.31 21.75 -1.97
CA LYS A 64 -6.87 21.76 -1.75
C LYS A 64 -6.27 20.36 -1.66
N PHE A 65 -7.05 19.37 -1.25
CA PHE A 65 -6.62 17.99 -1.06
C PHE A 65 -7.31 17.05 -2.04
N ARG A 66 -6.56 16.11 -2.62
CA ARG A 66 -7.07 15.02 -3.44
C ARG A 66 -7.43 13.85 -2.53
N TRP A 67 -8.64 13.90 -2.00
CA TRP A 67 -9.07 13.04 -0.89
C TRP A 67 -9.61 11.67 -1.32
N ILE A 68 -10.07 11.50 -2.56
CA ILE A 68 -10.80 10.28 -3.00
C ILE A 68 -9.97 9.01 -2.84
N MET A 69 -8.67 9.12 -3.10
CA MET A 69 -7.72 8.03 -2.93
C MET A 69 -7.16 7.94 -1.50
N GLY A 70 -7.75 8.63 -0.54
CA GLY A 70 -7.42 8.48 0.87
C GLY A 70 -6.05 9.02 1.27
N PRO A 71 -5.77 8.98 2.59
CA PRO A 71 -4.52 9.45 3.18
C PRO A 71 -3.41 8.38 3.15
N MET A 72 -2.18 8.83 3.33
CA MET A 72 -0.96 8.01 3.39
C MET A 72 -0.15 8.43 4.60
N TRP A 73 -0.41 7.76 5.72
CA TRP A 73 0.11 8.15 7.03
C TRP A 73 1.61 7.92 7.18
N TYR A 74 2.10 6.73 6.83
CA TYR A 74 3.50 6.38 7.07
C TYR A 74 4.10 5.38 6.07
N ARG A 75 5.42 5.19 6.17
CA ARG A 75 6.17 4.04 5.63
C ARG A 75 7.36 3.74 6.56
N GLY A 76 7.60 2.48 6.91
CA GLY A 76 8.69 2.09 7.80
C GLY A 76 8.17 1.50 9.11
N ARG A 77 8.87 1.74 10.23
CA ARG A 77 8.61 1.05 11.50
C ARG A 77 7.75 1.88 12.45
N LEU A 78 6.80 1.21 13.11
CA LEU A 78 5.91 1.78 14.12
C LEU A 78 6.04 1.10 15.51
N THR A 79 7.02 0.22 15.67
CA THR A 79 7.27 -0.48 16.93
C THR A 79 8.26 0.30 17.79
N PRO A 80 8.25 0.12 19.13
CA PRO A 80 9.24 0.76 19.99
C PRO A 80 10.69 0.44 19.59
N ASP A 81 11.59 1.38 19.84
CA ASP A 81 13.06 1.26 19.67
C ASP A 81 13.51 0.80 18.27
N SER A 82 12.68 1.03 17.26
CA SER A 82 12.91 0.53 15.91
C SER A 82 13.24 1.62 14.90
N VAL A 83 13.06 2.89 15.28
CA VAL A 83 13.33 4.06 14.44
C VAL A 83 14.62 4.73 14.90
N LYS A 84 15.63 4.77 14.01
CA LYS A 84 16.85 5.55 14.18
C LYS A 84 16.87 6.83 13.35
N VAL A 85 16.20 6.78 12.20
CA VAL A 85 16.08 7.92 11.27
C VAL A 85 14.61 8.21 11.00
N PHE A 86 14.16 9.41 11.35
CA PHE A 86 12.83 9.89 11.02
C PHE A 86 12.87 10.81 9.80
N VAL A 87 12.03 10.55 8.80
CA VAL A 87 12.01 11.30 7.53
C VAL A 87 10.66 11.94 7.33
N VAL A 88 10.66 13.25 7.07
CA VAL A 88 9.45 14.06 6.91
C VAL A 88 9.39 14.64 5.50
N GLY A 89 8.38 14.26 4.73
CA GLY A 89 8.10 14.78 3.40
C GLY A 89 7.00 15.85 3.36
N GLN A 90 6.58 16.20 2.14
CA GLN A 90 5.48 17.11 1.92
C GLN A 90 4.14 16.33 1.90
N GLU A 91 3.95 15.49 0.89
CA GLU A 91 2.78 14.66 0.67
C GLU A 91 3.14 13.44 -0.18
N GLY A 92 2.27 12.42 -0.22
CA GLY A 92 2.38 11.34 -1.19
C GLY A 92 1.66 11.68 -2.51
N ALA A 93 1.96 10.93 -3.56
CA ALA A 93 1.36 11.05 -4.88
C ALA A 93 0.57 9.78 -5.23
N GLN A 94 0.47 9.46 -6.52
CA GLN A 94 -0.33 8.33 -7.01
C GLN A 94 0.24 6.95 -6.61
N ASP A 95 1.55 6.78 -6.50
CA ASP A 95 2.15 5.51 -6.08
C ASP A 95 1.82 5.25 -4.61
N GLU A 96 1.93 6.29 -3.77
CA GLU A 96 1.58 6.25 -2.34
C GLU A 96 0.09 5.96 -2.12
N ASN A 97 -0.79 6.46 -3.01
CA ASN A 97 -2.19 6.10 -2.98
C ASN A 97 -2.44 4.63 -3.34
N VAL A 98 -1.65 4.02 -4.22
CA VAL A 98 -1.85 2.60 -4.58
C VAL A 98 -1.27 1.69 -3.50
N SER A 99 -0.09 2.03 -2.97
CA SER A 99 0.57 1.26 -1.91
C SER A 99 -0.06 1.45 -0.53
N ASN A 100 -0.82 2.54 -0.33
CA ASN A 100 -1.28 3.04 0.97
C ASN A 100 -0.11 3.29 1.94
N ARG A 101 1.05 3.71 1.43
CA ARG A 101 2.25 4.01 2.21
C ARG A 101 2.89 5.29 1.70
N SER A 102 3.49 6.08 2.59
CA SER A 102 4.19 7.31 2.19
C SER A 102 5.49 6.99 1.44
N PHE A 103 6.00 7.90 0.60
CA PHE A 103 7.31 7.75 -0.07
C PHE A 103 7.49 6.41 -0.81
N THR A 104 6.55 6.02 -1.67
CA THR A 104 6.68 4.79 -2.48
C THR A 104 6.98 5.04 -3.94
N GLY A 105 7.00 6.30 -4.39
CA GLY A 105 7.44 6.68 -5.72
C GLY A 105 8.91 7.10 -5.81
N SER A 106 9.20 7.91 -6.84
CA SER A 106 10.54 8.40 -7.20
C SER A 106 11.31 9.12 -6.08
N THR A 107 10.61 9.89 -5.23
CA THR A 107 11.22 10.52 -4.05
C THR A 107 11.65 9.46 -3.03
N GLY A 108 10.79 8.47 -2.78
CA GLY A 108 11.04 7.39 -1.83
C GLY A 108 12.25 6.53 -2.16
N THR A 109 12.43 6.17 -3.43
CA THR A 109 13.57 5.35 -3.87
C THR A 109 14.91 6.09 -3.79
N ARG A 110 14.91 7.42 -3.93
CA ARG A 110 16.11 8.26 -3.73
C ARG A 110 16.45 8.45 -2.26
N MET A 111 15.43 8.63 -1.43
CA MET A 111 15.65 8.64 0.02
C MET A 111 16.14 7.29 0.52
N GLN A 112 15.62 6.18 -0.03
CA GLN A 112 16.13 4.85 0.27
C GLN A 112 17.62 4.71 -0.08
N LYS A 113 18.06 5.26 -1.21
CA LYS A 113 19.48 5.26 -1.59
C LYS A 113 20.35 6.02 -0.58
N LEU A 114 19.87 7.16 -0.10
CA LEU A 114 20.55 7.93 0.95
C LEU A 114 20.64 7.13 2.26
N LEU A 115 19.55 6.52 2.71
CA LEU A 115 19.54 5.70 3.92
C LEU A 115 20.48 4.49 3.78
N ASN A 116 20.47 3.81 2.64
CA ASN A 116 21.38 2.69 2.38
C ASN A 116 22.85 3.13 2.46
N TYR A 117 23.21 4.32 1.96
CA TYR A 117 24.56 4.89 2.11
C TYR A 117 24.92 5.15 3.57
N LEU A 118 23.94 5.60 4.36
CA LEU A 118 24.07 5.72 5.81
C LEU A 118 24.00 4.35 6.51
N GLY A 119 23.95 3.23 5.80
CA GLY A 119 23.89 1.89 6.40
C GLY A 119 22.59 1.60 7.15
N VAL A 120 21.50 2.26 6.77
CA VAL A 120 20.16 2.09 7.34
C VAL A 120 19.23 1.61 6.23
N ASP A 121 18.65 0.42 6.36
CA ASP A 121 17.73 -0.17 5.38
C ASP A 121 16.40 -0.62 6.00
N ARG A 122 16.24 -0.48 7.31
CA ARG A 122 15.01 -0.86 8.03
C ARG A 122 14.67 0.04 9.20
N SER A 123 15.65 0.61 9.90
CA SER A 123 15.42 1.37 11.14
C SER A 123 15.05 2.83 10.88
N TYR A 124 13.95 3.02 10.15
CA TYR A 124 13.44 4.35 9.80
C TYR A 124 11.91 4.41 9.85
N LEU A 125 11.40 5.64 9.94
CA LEU A 125 10.00 5.96 9.73
C LEU A 125 9.88 7.17 8.82
N PHE A 126 9.00 7.09 7.84
CA PHE A 126 8.65 8.17 6.93
C PHE A 126 7.24 8.63 7.25
N MET A 127 7.05 9.93 7.37
CA MET A 127 5.76 10.61 7.47
C MET A 127 5.78 11.87 6.60
N ASN A 128 4.63 12.51 6.45
CA ASN A 128 4.47 13.69 5.58
C ASN A 128 3.92 14.88 6.35
N THR A 129 4.14 16.07 5.78
CA THR A 129 3.49 17.33 6.20
C THR A 129 1.97 17.22 6.08
N PHE A 130 1.50 16.60 4.99
CA PHE A 130 0.09 16.28 4.75
C PHE A 130 -0.07 14.78 4.49
N VAL A 131 -1.08 14.18 5.13
CA VAL A 131 -1.45 12.79 4.84
C VAL A 131 -2.17 12.65 3.49
N TYR A 132 -2.71 13.74 2.92
CA TYR A 132 -3.34 13.76 1.60
C TYR A 132 -2.46 14.45 0.54
N THR A 133 -2.56 13.99 -0.71
CA THR A 133 -1.97 14.72 -1.85
C THR A 133 -2.62 16.10 -2.00
N ILE A 134 -1.83 17.16 -2.20
CA ILE A 134 -2.36 18.50 -2.45
C ILE A 134 -2.65 18.77 -3.93
N THR A 135 -3.51 19.74 -4.19
CA THR A 135 -3.69 20.40 -5.48
C THR A 135 -2.77 21.63 -5.54
N GLY A 136 -1.98 21.73 -6.60
CA GLY A 136 -1.00 22.81 -6.76
C GLY A 136 0.35 22.48 -6.13
N GLN A 137 1.10 23.52 -5.73
CA GLN A 137 2.43 23.41 -5.14
C GLN A 137 2.43 24.02 -3.73
N TYR A 138 3.34 23.54 -2.87
CA TYR A 138 3.61 24.14 -1.55
C TYR A 138 4.55 25.36 -1.64
N SER A 139 5.12 25.63 -2.81
CA SER A 139 6.03 26.75 -3.03
C SER A 139 5.70 27.46 -4.34
N LEU A 140 6.03 28.75 -4.42
CA LEU A 140 5.88 29.56 -5.62
C LEU A 140 7.14 29.49 -6.48
N PHE A 141 6.95 29.26 -7.77
CA PHE A 141 8.00 29.18 -8.78
C PHE A 141 7.77 30.23 -9.85
N ASP A 142 8.85 30.81 -10.38
CA ASP A 142 8.82 31.77 -11.48
C ASP A 142 7.78 32.89 -11.27
N ASP A 143 6.95 33.16 -12.28
CA ASP A 143 5.95 34.23 -12.28
C ASP A 143 4.89 34.09 -11.18
N ASP A 144 4.70 32.89 -10.61
CA ASP A 144 3.75 32.67 -9.51
C ASP A 144 4.11 33.48 -8.26
N ARG A 145 5.38 33.87 -8.11
CA ARG A 145 5.86 34.72 -7.01
C ARG A 145 5.34 36.15 -7.10
N ASN A 146 5.00 36.59 -8.32
CA ASN A 146 4.52 37.92 -8.59
C ASN A 146 2.99 38.01 -8.63
N ASP A 147 2.29 36.86 -8.62
CA ASP A 147 0.83 36.78 -8.58
C ASP A 147 0.32 36.97 -7.14
N PRO A 148 -0.35 38.10 -6.81
CA PRO A 148 -0.82 38.37 -5.45
C PRO A 148 -1.81 37.33 -4.92
N ALA A 149 -2.61 36.71 -5.80
CA ALA A 149 -3.57 35.69 -5.41
C ALA A 149 -2.86 34.42 -4.97
N LYS A 150 -1.83 33.98 -5.72
CA LYS A 150 -1.02 32.81 -5.35
C LYS A 150 -0.16 33.06 -4.12
N VAL A 151 0.35 34.27 -3.94
CA VAL A 151 1.04 34.68 -2.70
C VAL A 151 0.10 34.62 -1.50
N SER A 152 -1.13 35.11 -1.63
CA SER A 152 -2.14 35.02 -0.57
C SER A 152 -2.53 33.57 -0.27
N GLU A 153 -2.78 32.76 -1.30
CA GLU A 153 -3.06 31.32 -1.13
C GLU A 153 -1.91 30.60 -0.42
N LEU A 154 -0.65 30.90 -0.78
CA LEU A 154 0.51 30.33 -0.12
C LEU A 154 0.55 30.71 1.36
N LYS A 155 0.28 31.97 1.74
CA LYS A 155 0.26 32.36 3.17
C LYS A 155 -0.77 31.55 3.96
N ARG A 156 -1.97 31.36 3.40
CA ARG A 156 -3.03 30.54 4.00
C ARG A 156 -2.64 29.07 4.09
N LEU A 157 -1.99 28.53 3.07
CA LEU A 157 -1.46 27.17 3.06
C LEU A 157 -0.34 26.99 4.10
N LEU A 158 0.56 27.97 4.25
CA LEU A 158 1.63 27.94 5.25
C LEU A 158 1.05 27.99 6.66
N TRP A 159 0.02 28.81 6.91
CA TRP A 159 -0.70 28.79 8.19
C TRP A 159 -1.28 27.40 8.45
N LEU A 160 -2.03 26.85 7.50
CA LEU A 160 -2.61 25.51 7.60
C LEU A 160 -1.55 24.45 7.91
N ALA A 161 -0.38 24.55 7.27
CA ALA A 161 0.63 23.52 7.30
C ALA A 161 1.65 23.66 8.44
N GLN A 162 1.87 24.86 8.99
CA GLN A 162 3.00 25.16 9.88
C GLN A 162 2.64 25.96 11.13
N ASP A 163 1.45 26.57 11.21
CA ASP A 163 1.04 27.28 12.41
C ASP A 163 0.59 26.28 13.49
N GLU A 164 1.11 26.41 14.71
CA GLU A 164 0.83 25.46 15.80
C GLU A 164 -0.65 25.49 16.25
N GLU A 165 -1.41 26.53 15.91
CA GLU A 165 -2.85 26.58 16.13
C GLU A 165 -3.67 25.84 15.04
N SER A 166 -3.04 25.45 13.93
CA SER A 166 -3.67 24.63 12.91
C SER A 166 -3.92 23.21 13.42
N ILE A 167 -5.15 22.72 13.28
CA ILE A 167 -5.51 21.33 13.65
C ILE A 167 -4.70 20.29 12.86
N VAL A 168 -4.26 20.63 11.65
CA VAL A 168 -3.38 19.79 10.82
C VAL A 168 -1.98 19.68 11.45
N VAL A 169 -1.46 20.78 12.01
CA VAL A 169 -0.16 20.78 12.69
C VAL A 169 -0.26 20.08 14.04
N LYS A 170 -1.31 20.33 14.81
CA LYS A 170 -1.59 19.64 16.08
C LYS A 170 -1.65 18.12 15.88
N HIS A 171 -2.40 17.65 14.89
CA HIS A 171 -2.48 16.23 14.55
C HIS A 171 -1.13 15.65 14.11
N ARG A 172 -0.39 16.36 13.25
CA ARG A 172 0.93 15.93 12.81
C ARG A 172 1.93 15.86 13.97
N HIS A 173 1.93 16.84 14.86
CA HIS A 173 2.80 16.84 16.05
C HIS A 173 2.43 15.69 16.98
N ALA A 174 1.14 15.39 17.19
CA ALA A 174 0.73 14.21 17.97
C ALA A 174 1.29 12.89 17.39
N LEU A 175 1.33 12.75 16.06
CA LEU A 175 1.98 11.61 15.41
C LEU A 175 3.50 11.59 15.66
N PHE A 176 4.17 12.75 15.54
CA PHE A 176 5.62 12.85 15.70
C PHE A 176 6.04 12.64 17.16
N ASP A 177 5.28 13.20 18.10
CA ASP A 177 5.49 13.06 19.53
C ASP A 177 5.28 11.62 19.97
N TYR A 178 4.32 10.88 19.41
CA TYR A 178 4.17 9.46 19.72
C TYR A 178 5.31 8.60 19.13
N MET A 179 5.84 8.96 17.96
CA MET A 179 7.07 8.34 17.45
C MET A 179 8.24 8.59 18.39
N LEU A 180 8.42 9.82 18.87
CA LEU A 180 9.46 10.18 19.83
C LEU A 180 9.27 9.46 21.17
N GLU A 181 8.05 9.44 21.73
CA GLU A 181 7.69 8.74 22.97
C GLU A 181 8.12 7.26 22.91
N THR A 182 7.97 6.62 21.76
CA THR A 182 8.25 5.19 21.58
C THR A 182 9.64 4.85 21.06
N ASN A 183 10.42 5.85 20.61
CA ASN A 183 11.74 5.63 20.00
C ASN A 183 12.79 6.65 20.47
N GLY A 184 12.55 7.39 21.56
CA GLY A 184 13.44 8.46 22.03
C GLY A 184 14.86 8.00 22.33
N ASP A 185 15.01 6.75 22.79
CA ASP A 185 16.32 6.15 23.08
C ASP A 185 17.09 5.70 21.83
N THR A 186 16.41 5.58 20.67
CA THR A 186 17.02 5.10 19.42
C THR A 186 17.05 6.14 18.31
N LEU A 187 16.22 7.19 18.39
CA LEU A 187 16.12 8.24 17.39
C LEU A 187 17.37 9.14 17.44
N GLU A 188 18.07 9.23 16.32
CA GLU A 188 19.35 9.98 16.24
C GLU A 188 19.28 11.11 15.22
N LEU A 189 18.49 10.91 14.15
CA LEU A 189 18.47 11.78 12.99
C LEU A 189 17.05 12.03 12.49
N VAL A 190 16.73 13.30 12.21
CA VAL A 190 15.53 13.71 11.48
C VAL A 190 15.91 14.34 10.14
N ILE A 191 15.21 13.97 9.07
CA ILE A 191 15.46 14.48 7.72
C ILE A 191 14.19 15.14 7.16
N GLY A 192 14.23 16.45 6.97
CA GLY A 192 13.20 17.18 6.25
C GLY A 192 13.46 17.16 4.74
N VAL A 193 12.51 16.63 3.95
CA VAL A 193 12.64 16.48 2.49
C VAL A 193 11.80 17.55 1.78
N GLY A 194 12.47 18.41 1.02
CA GLY A 194 11.80 19.53 0.35
C GLY A 194 11.33 20.62 1.32
N THR A 195 10.76 21.70 0.79
CA THR A 195 10.40 22.88 1.58
C THR A 195 9.44 22.53 2.71
N ALA A 196 8.32 21.88 2.42
CA ALA A 196 7.33 21.53 3.44
C ALA A 196 7.88 20.57 4.50
N GLY A 197 8.65 19.56 4.09
CA GLY A 197 9.28 18.64 5.03
C GLY A 197 10.23 19.35 5.98
N LYS A 198 11.06 20.27 5.46
CA LYS A 198 11.96 21.11 6.28
C LYS A 198 11.20 22.05 7.21
N ASP A 199 10.14 22.70 6.73
CA ASP A 199 9.31 23.57 7.57
C ASP A 199 8.64 22.77 8.70
N SER A 200 8.08 21.60 8.40
CA SER A 200 7.44 20.72 9.39
C SER A 200 8.42 20.23 10.45
N VAL A 201 9.64 19.84 10.06
CA VAL A 201 10.70 19.47 11.01
C VAL A 201 11.10 20.68 11.86
N ALA A 202 11.29 21.85 11.25
CA ALA A 202 11.67 23.04 11.98
C ALA A 202 10.61 23.47 12.99
N THR A 203 9.33 23.42 12.62
CA THR A 203 8.20 23.73 13.51
C THR A 203 8.13 22.75 14.67
N TRP A 204 8.25 21.45 14.41
CA TRP A 204 8.29 20.44 15.48
C TRP A 204 9.48 20.62 16.43
N PHE A 205 10.68 20.89 15.90
CA PHE A 205 11.86 21.16 16.71
C PHE A 205 11.70 22.41 17.61
N ARG A 206 11.02 23.45 17.12
CA ARG A 206 10.72 24.66 17.92
C ARG A 206 9.70 24.40 19.01
N ALA A 207 8.67 23.59 18.74
CA ALA A 207 7.72 23.16 19.77
C ALA A 207 8.41 22.42 20.93
N HIS A 208 9.54 21.75 20.64
CA HIS A 208 10.42 21.11 21.63
C HIS A 208 11.57 22.00 22.13
N GLY A 209 11.47 23.32 21.93
CA GLY A 209 12.40 24.32 22.48
C GLY A 209 13.68 24.56 21.68
N SER A 210 13.86 23.93 20.52
CA SER A 210 15.07 24.06 19.69
C SER A 210 15.04 25.33 18.83
N GLU A 211 16.19 25.92 18.55
CA GLU A 211 16.32 27.01 17.58
C GLU A 211 16.48 26.45 16.17
N CYS A 212 15.36 26.09 15.53
CA CYS A 212 15.37 25.51 14.20
C CYS A 212 14.47 26.26 13.20
N THR A 213 15.01 26.46 12.00
CA THR A 213 14.30 27.04 10.85
C THR A 213 14.66 26.26 9.59
N SER A 214 13.81 26.31 8.56
CA SER A 214 14.12 25.67 7.28
C SER A 214 15.36 26.27 6.59
N SER A 215 15.67 27.54 6.85
CA SER A 215 16.93 28.17 6.43
C SER A 215 18.16 27.52 7.08
N ILE A 216 18.11 27.25 8.39
CA ILE A 216 19.17 26.52 9.09
C ILE A 216 19.32 25.11 8.52
N LEU A 217 18.22 24.39 8.29
CA LEU A 217 18.24 23.04 7.70
C LEU A 217 18.81 23.03 6.27
N ASN A 218 18.57 24.09 5.48
CA ASN A 218 19.16 24.26 4.16
C ASN A 218 20.68 24.44 4.24
N ALA A 219 21.17 25.26 5.17
CA ALA A 219 22.60 25.56 5.28
C ALA A 219 23.39 24.44 5.99
N LYS A 220 22.86 23.90 7.08
CA LYS A 220 23.55 22.98 8.00
C LYS A 220 22.58 21.96 8.61
N TYR A 221 22.66 21.77 9.93
CA TYR A 221 21.77 20.97 10.77
C TYR A 221 21.23 21.79 11.95
N CYS A 222 20.12 21.33 12.53
CA CYS A 222 19.63 21.76 13.84
C CYS A 222 19.98 20.70 14.90
N GLU A 223 20.21 21.14 16.13
CA GLU A 223 20.37 20.27 17.29
C GLU A 223 19.12 20.37 18.15
N GLY A 224 18.59 19.22 18.57
CA GLY A 224 17.40 19.15 19.40
C GLY A 224 17.65 19.59 20.83
N LYS A 225 16.66 20.26 21.42
CA LYS A 225 16.57 20.61 22.85
C LYS A 225 15.34 19.92 23.45
N GLY A 226 15.16 20.03 24.77
CA GLY A 226 14.04 19.41 25.48
C GLY A 226 14.02 17.90 25.28
N ASP A 227 12.87 17.37 24.87
CA ASP A 227 12.68 15.94 24.61
C ASP A 227 13.44 15.45 23.36
N LEU A 228 13.95 16.37 22.53
CA LEU A 228 14.80 16.07 21.37
C LEU A 228 16.30 16.15 21.66
N LYS A 229 16.71 16.27 22.94
CA LYS A 229 18.13 16.38 23.28
C LYS A 229 18.92 15.18 22.73
N GLY A 230 19.95 15.45 21.94
CA GLY A 230 20.78 14.43 21.28
C GLY A 230 20.30 14.03 19.88
N VAL A 231 19.10 14.46 19.46
CA VAL A 231 18.58 14.27 18.11
C VAL A 231 19.02 15.43 17.21
N TYR A 232 19.50 15.13 16.02
CA TYR A 232 19.90 16.13 15.03
C TYR A 232 18.96 16.15 13.83
N ALA A 233 18.71 17.32 13.25
CA ALA A 233 17.90 17.46 12.04
C ALA A 233 18.71 18.04 10.87
N ILE A 234 18.50 17.48 9.67
CA ILE A 234 19.00 18.04 8.40
C ILE A 234 17.87 18.27 7.40
N GLY A 235 18.09 19.16 6.45
CA GLY A 235 17.22 19.35 5.29
C GLY A 235 17.87 18.85 4.01
N VAL A 236 17.12 18.15 3.17
CA VAL A 236 17.52 17.82 1.79
C VAL A 236 16.56 18.47 0.80
N ALA A 237 17.05 18.78 -0.40
CA ALA A 237 16.22 19.23 -1.51
C ALA A 237 15.22 18.13 -1.91
N HIS A 238 14.04 18.54 -2.41
CA HIS A 238 13.06 17.59 -2.88
C HIS A 238 13.56 16.92 -4.17
N PRO A 239 13.59 15.58 -4.27
CA PRO A 239 14.03 14.88 -5.48
C PRO A 239 13.35 15.30 -6.79
N GLY A 240 12.08 15.69 -6.72
CA GLY A 240 11.33 16.20 -7.87
C GLY A 240 11.77 17.59 -8.37
N ALA A 241 12.67 18.27 -7.66
CA ALA A 241 13.27 19.54 -8.09
C ALA A 241 14.27 19.37 -9.24
N ALA A 242 14.68 18.14 -9.57
CA ALA A 242 15.60 17.85 -10.67
C ALA A 242 15.08 18.26 -12.06
N SER A 243 13.77 18.45 -12.20
CA SER A 243 13.19 18.79 -13.50
C SER A 243 13.55 20.22 -13.90
N ALA A 244 13.88 20.43 -15.17
CA ALA A 244 14.17 21.77 -15.70
C ALA A 244 12.99 22.73 -15.47
N ARG A 245 11.76 22.20 -15.46
CA ARG A 245 10.54 22.94 -15.14
C ARG A 245 10.49 23.48 -13.70
N ASN A 246 11.09 22.78 -12.74
CA ASN A 246 11.03 23.15 -11.33
C ASN A 246 12.30 23.84 -10.82
N GLY A 247 13.46 23.64 -11.50
CA GLY A 247 14.76 24.12 -11.03
C GLY A 247 15.65 24.79 -12.09
N GLY A 248 15.17 24.92 -13.34
CA GLY A 248 15.93 25.51 -14.45
C GLY A 248 17.06 24.64 -15.00
N ALA A 249 17.92 25.23 -15.84
CA ALA A 249 19.12 24.57 -16.34
C ALA A 249 20.09 24.26 -15.18
N GLY A 250 20.61 23.02 -15.12
CA GLY A 250 21.51 22.55 -14.04
C GLY A 250 20.81 22.15 -12.74
N ALA A 251 19.47 22.03 -12.72
CA ALA A 251 18.71 21.59 -11.54
C ALA A 251 19.15 20.21 -11.01
N ALA A 252 19.44 19.27 -11.92
CA ALA A 252 19.92 17.94 -11.58
C ALA A 252 21.28 17.98 -10.86
N ASP A 253 22.22 18.77 -11.35
CA ASP A 253 23.56 18.90 -10.76
C ASP A 253 23.50 19.52 -9.36
N LYS A 254 22.69 20.58 -9.19
CA LYS A 254 22.46 21.22 -7.88
C LYS A 254 21.86 20.25 -6.88
N LEU A 255 20.90 19.43 -7.33
CA LEU A 255 20.27 18.42 -6.49
C LEU A 255 21.24 17.31 -6.08
N GLN A 256 22.07 16.84 -7.02
CA GLN A 256 23.12 15.87 -6.73
C GLN A 256 24.12 16.43 -5.71
N ALA A 257 24.56 17.68 -5.90
CA ALA A 257 25.47 18.36 -4.97
C ALA A 257 24.84 18.52 -3.57
N ASP A 258 23.56 18.91 -3.48
CA ASP A 258 22.84 19.03 -2.21
C ASP A 258 22.83 17.68 -1.45
N PHE A 259 22.42 16.59 -2.11
CA PHE A 259 22.42 15.27 -1.48
C PHE A 259 23.81 14.83 -1.03
N GLN A 260 24.84 15.06 -1.86
CA GLN A 260 26.21 14.72 -1.51
C GLN A 260 26.70 15.51 -0.29
N ASN A 261 26.42 16.82 -0.24
CA ASN A 261 26.79 17.69 0.88
C ASN A 261 26.07 17.29 2.17
N LYS A 262 24.79 16.94 2.10
CA LYS A 262 24.00 16.50 3.27
C LYS A 262 24.41 15.12 3.75
N ALA A 263 24.72 14.20 2.84
CA ALA A 263 25.30 12.90 3.20
C ALA A 263 26.66 13.06 3.91
N ALA A 264 27.52 13.96 3.43
CA ALA A 264 28.79 14.30 4.08
C ALA A 264 28.59 14.95 5.46
N THR A 265 27.56 15.80 5.61
CA THR A 265 27.21 16.40 6.91
C THR A 265 26.87 15.32 7.93
N VAL A 266 26.00 14.37 7.59
CA VAL A 266 25.62 13.25 8.50
C VAL A 266 26.81 12.35 8.80
N ALA A 267 27.63 12.02 7.78
CA ALA A 267 28.87 11.28 7.99
C ALA A 267 29.82 11.98 8.98
N GLY A 268 29.89 13.32 8.91
CA GLY A 268 30.63 14.15 9.86
C GLY A 268 30.06 14.09 11.29
N LEU A 269 28.73 14.14 11.45
CA LEU A 269 28.07 13.99 12.77
C LEU A 269 28.42 12.64 13.41
N ILE A 270 28.34 11.55 12.64
CA ILE A 270 28.66 10.20 13.08
C ILE A 270 30.15 10.10 13.45
N SER A 271 31.04 10.60 12.60
CA SER A 271 32.50 10.50 12.81
C SER A 271 32.96 11.29 14.03
N LYS A 272 32.31 12.42 14.31
CA LYS A 272 32.53 13.24 15.51
C LYS A 272 31.81 12.69 16.76
N LYS A 273 31.07 11.58 16.63
CA LYS A 273 30.25 10.98 17.70
C LYS A 273 29.23 11.95 18.30
N LEU A 274 28.70 12.87 17.47
CA LEU A 274 27.59 13.74 17.87
C LEU A 274 26.26 12.99 17.80
N ILE A 275 26.15 12.01 16.89
CA ILE A 275 25.07 11.03 16.86
C ILE A 275 25.64 9.62 16.88
N ASN A 276 24.90 8.71 17.51
CA ASN A 276 25.21 7.28 17.55
C ASN A 276 24.27 6.52 16.62
N LEU A 277 24.53 6.59 15.31
CA LEU A 277 23.73 5.89 14.31
C LEU A 277 24.40 4.55 13.91
N PRO A 278 24.16 3.41 14.59
CA PRO A 278 24.71 2.13 14.16
C PRO A 278 24.04 1.64 12.87
N THR A 279 24.79 0.89 12.06
CA THR A 279 24.25 0.24 10.85
C THR A 279 23.18 -0.78 11.21
N ASP A 280 22.22 -0.95 10.31
CA ASP A 280 21.27 -2.05 10.42
C ASP A 280 21.94 -3.39 10.13
N SER A 281 21.35 -4.47 10.63
CA SER A 281 21.91 -5.83 10.46
C SER A 281 22.07 -6.17 8.98
N GLY A 282 23.28 -6.54 8.57
CA GLY A 282 23.62 -6.87 7.18
C GLY A 282 24.00 -5.66 6.32
N MET A 283 23.82 -4.44 6.82
CA MET A 283 24.25 -3.23 6.12
C MET A 283 25.72 -2.93 6.37
N THR A 284 26.38 -2.44 5.32
CA THR A 284 27.74 -1.90 5.40
C THR A 284 27.71 -0.41 5.14
N ARG A 285 28.68 0.30 5.72
CA ARG A 285 28.82 1.75 5.60
C ARG A 285 30.27 2.08 5.31
N ASN A 286 30.51 2.87 4.27
CA ASN A 286 31.85 3.31 3.91
C ASN A 286 31.84 4.80 3.50
N PHE A 287 32.24 5.67 4.43
CA PHE A 287 32.34 7.11 4.21
C PHE A 287 33.63 7.55 3.50
N SER A 288 34.54 6.62 3.16
CA SER A 288 35.67 6.92 2.26
C SER A 288 35.22 7.14 0.82
N LYS A 289 33.99 6.71 0.48
CA LYS A 289 33.36 6.93 -0.82
C LYS A 289 32.32 8.03 -0.67
N ASN A 290 32.34 8.99 -1.58
CA ASN A 290 31.29 10.00 -1.66
C ASN A 290 29.95 9.36 -1.98
N PHE A 291 28.87 9.93 -1.42
CA PHE A 291 27.52 9.55 -1.80
C PHE A 291 27.30 9.75 -3.30
N GLN A 292 26.77 8.73 -3.97
CA GLN A 292 26.37 8.80 -5.36
C GLN A 292 24.85 8.93 -5.45
N TYR A 293 24.39 10.07 -5.98
CA TYR A 293 22.97 10.31 -6.19
C TYR A 293 22.40 9.31 -7.20
N GLY A 294 21.23 8.77 -6.87
CA GLY A 294 20.60 7.69 -7.60
C GLY A 294 19.38 7.17 -6.85
N HIS A 295 18.92 5.98 -7.18
CA HIS A 295 17.79 5.34 -6.53
C HIS A 295 18.18 3.97 -5.96
N ALA A 296 17.40 3.49 -5.01
CA ALA A 296 17.39 2.12 -4.52
C ALA A 296 15.93 1.68 -4.38
N SER A 297 15.64 0.43 -4.68
CA SER A 297 14.31 -0.12 -4.50
C SER A 297 13.91 -0.12 -3.03
N ILE A 298 12.63 0.09 -2.75
CA ILE A 298 12.09 0.11 -1.39
C ILE A 298 11.88 -1.34 -0.93
N PRO A 299 12.37 -1.73 0.26
CA PRO A 299 12.24 -3.07 0.77
C PRO A 299 10.80 -3.60 0.84
N HIS A 300 10.58 -4.91 0.67
CA HIS A 300 9.25 -5.53 0.79
C HIS A 300 8.63 -5.33 2.17
N ARG A 301 9.47 -5.31 3.22
CA ARG A 301 9.07 -5.04 4.62
C ARG A 301 8.30 -3.72 4.83
N ASP A 302 8.34 -2.80 3.87
CA ASP A 302 7.68 -1.49 3.95
C ASP A 302 6.28 -1.47 3.31
N PHE A 303 5.84 -2.57 2.71
CA PHE A 303 4.55 -2.71 2.06
C PHE A 303 3.72 -3.80 2.72
N ALA A 304 2.39 -3.66 2.70
CA ALA A 304 1.53 -4.75 3.10
C ALA A 304 1.79 -6.00 2.22
N TYR A 305 1.67 -7.19 2.80
CA TYR A 305 1.86 -8.42 2.03
C TYR A 305 0.91 -8.43 0.82
N GLY A 306 1.42 -8.78 -0.36
CA GLY A 306 0.62 -8.82 -1.59
C GLY A 306 0.43 -7.48 -2.31
N THR A 307 1.01 -6.38 -1.83
CA THR A 307 1.15 -5.15 -2.63
C THR A 307 1.93 -5.45 -3.91
N THR A 308 1.46 -4.93 -5.05
CA THR A 308 2.15 -5.12 -6.34
C THR A 308 3.61 -4.65 -6.27
N PHE A 309 4.51 -5.48 -6.80
CA PHE A 309 5.96 -5.23 -6.75
C PHE A 309 6.36 -3.98 -7.51
N ARG A 310 5.50 -3.49 -8.40
CA ARG A 310 5.76 -2.28 -9.14
C ARG A 310 5.90 -1.06 -8.22
N MET A 311 5.23 -1.04 -7.06
CA MET A 311 5.35 0.05 -6.10
C MET A 311 6.75 0.05 -5.48
N GLY A 312 7.48 1.17 -5.57
CA GLY A 312 8.80 1.33 -4.96
C GLY A 312 9.96 0.60 -5.63
N GLU A 313 9.80 0.08 -6.85
CA GLU A 313 10.87 -0.67 -7.53
C GLU A 313 11.97 0.25 -8.10
N ASP A 314 11.62 1.12 -9.04
CA ASP A 314 12.59 1.90 -9.83
C ASP A 314 12.16 3.37 -10.04
N GLY A 315 11.16 3.84 -9.29
CA GLY A 315 10.66 5.20 -9.36
C GLY A 315 9.14 5.24 -9.44
N THR A 316 8.61 6.31 -10.06
CA THR A 316 7.16 6.47 -10.23
C THR A 316 6.64 5.41 -11.18
N ALA A 317 5.59 4.69 -10.78
CA ALA A 317 5.04 3.59 -11.57
C ALA A 317 3.53 3.66 -11.81
N SER A 318 2.95 4.81 -11.51
CA SER A 318 1.54 5.05 -11.75
C SER A 318 1.25 6.46 -12.27
N ASN A 319 0.06 6.60 -12.84
CA ASN A 319 -0.49 7.80 -13.43
C ASN A 319 -1.84 8.09 -12.77
N ARG A 320 -2.07 9.34 -12.37
CA ARG A 320 -3.40 9.78 -11.97
C ARG A 320 -4.25 10.12 -13.20
N ARG A 321 -5.48 9.62 -13.26
CA ARG A 321 -6.44 9.86 -14.37
C ARG A 321 -7.73 10.50 -13.83
N GLY A 322 -7.62 11.71 -13.30
CA GLY A 322 -8.69 12.36 -12.51
C GLY A 322 -8.51 12.16 -11.01
N GLN A 323 -9.44 12.64 -10.17
CA GLN A 323 -9.29 12.45 -8.72
C GLN A 323 -9.56 11.00 -8.26
N ASP A 324 -10.43 10.28 -8.98
CA ASP A 324 -11.01 8.99 -8.60
C ASP A 324 -10.31 7.77 -9.23
N THR A 325 -9.30 8.00 -10.06
CA THR A 325 -8.66 6.93 -10.84
C THR A 325 -7.15 7.01 -10.74
N VAL A 326 -6.52 5.87 -10.44
CA VAL A 326 -5.07 5.68 -10.55
C VAL A 326 -4.79 4.48 -11.43
N GLN A 327 -3.87 4.64 -12.37
CA GLN A 327 -3.42 3.63 -13.30
C GLN A 327 -1.98 3.25 -12.95
N ILE A 328 -1.69 1.96 -12.76
CA ILE A 328 -0.32 1.46 -12.64
C ILE A 328 0.16 0.93 -14.00
N TYR A 329 1.47 0.88 -14.18
CA TYR A 329 2.06 0.33 -15.39
C TYR A 329 3.31 -0.50 -15.11
N SER A 330 3.57 -1.50 -15.94
CA SER A 330 4.69 -2.43 -15.79
C SER A 330 6.03 -1.76 -16.08
N LYS A 331 7.14 -2.51 -15.99
CA LYS A 331 8.46 -2.07 -16.48
C LYS A 331 8.50 -1.81 -18.00
N ASN A 332 7.57 -2.39 -18.75
CA ASN A 332 7.40 -2.15 -20.18
C ASN A 332 6.38 -1.04 -20.50
N GLY A 333 5.52 -0.69 -19.54
CA GLY A 333 4.67 0.47 -19.64
C GLY A 333 5.42 1.79 -19.40
N CYS A 334 4.74 2.89 -19.69
CA CYS A 334 5.29 4.23 -19.63
C CYS A 334 4.34 5.20 -18.92
N TYR A 335 4.95 6.21 -18.27
CA TYR A 335 4.23 7.32 -17.68
C TYR A 335 3.35 8.02 -18.72
N ASN A 336 2.16 8.45 -18.31
CA ASN A 336 1.16 9.08 -19.18
C ASN A 336 0.71 8.27 -20.43
N ASN A 337 1.00 6.97 -20.52
CA ASN A 337 0.74 6.12 -21.70
C ASN A 337 1.51 6.59 -22.93
N THR A 338 2.75 7.04 -22.78
CA THR A 338 3.59 7.21 -23.98
C THR A 338 4.04 5.85 -24.50
N LYS A 339 4.42 5.77 -25.78
CA LYS A 339 4.95 4.52 -26.35
C LYS A 339 6.37 4.28 -25.88
N LYS A 340 6.77 3.02 -25.75
CA LYS A 340 8.16 2.63 -25.53
C LYS A 340 8.85 2.50 -26.90
N GLU A 341 9.87 3.33 -27.14
CA GLU A 341 10.65 3.38 -28.39
C GLU A 341 12.14 3.27 -28.03
N GLY A 342 12.87 2.32 -28.62
CA GLY A 342 14.29 2.10 -28.30
C GLY A 342 14.57 1.83 -26.82
N GLY A 343 13.61 1.23 -26.10
CA GLY A 343 13.71 0.94 -24.66
C GLY A 343 13.42 2.13 -23.74
N ARG A 344 13.10 3.32 -24.28
CA ARG A 344 12.73 4.52 -23.52
C ARG A 344 11.29 4.93 -23.80
N CYS A 345 10.69 5.66 -22.87
CA CYS A 345 9.38 6.25 -23.09
C CYS A 345 9.51 7.44 -24.06
N SER A 346 8.69 7.44 -25.11
CA SER A 346 8.63 8.50 -26.11
C SER A 346 8.09 9.78 -25.48
N ASP A 347 8.59 10.94 -25.93
CA ASP A 347 8.09 12.24 -25.50
C ASP A 347 6.82 12.66 -26.27
N THR A 348 6.60 12.08 -27.45
CA THR A 348 5.53 12.50 -28.38
C THR A 348 4.57 11.37 -28.74
N ALA A 349 5.05 10.13 -28.85
CA ALA A 349 4.21 9.02 -29.26
C ALA A 349 3.34 8.49 -28.10
N VAL A 350 2.04 8.33 -28.35
CA VAL A 350 1.06 7.84 -27.36
C VAL A 350 0.69 6.38 -27.62
N HIS A 351 0.68 5.58 -26.56
CA HIS A 351 0.17 4.21 -26.54
C HIS A 351 -1.35 4.25 -26.38
N ASN A 352 -2.05 3.91 -27.47
CA ASN A 352 -3.51 3.99 -27.57
C ASN A 352 -4.19 2.80 -26.87
N ILE A 353 -4.17 2.80 -25.55
CA ILE A 353 -4.84 1.81 -24.72
C ILE A 353 -6.24 2.26 -24.30
N LYS A 354 -7.14 1.29 -24.13
CA LYS A 354 -8.52 1.47 -23.68
C LYS A 354 -8.78 0.66 -22.42
N TYR A 355 -9.90 0.95 -21.78
CA TYR A 355 -10.33 0.26 -20.57
C TYR A 355 -11.83 0.11 -20.58
N ASP A 356 -12.30 -0.97 -19.97
CA ASP A 356 -13.70 -1.06 -19.56
C ASP A 356 -13.97 -0.11 -18.39
N VAL A 357 -15.25 0.20 -18.17
CA VAL A 357 -15.70 0.98 -17.02
C VAL A 357 -16.19 -0.01 -15.96
N PRO A 358 -15.54 -0.05 -14.77
CA PRO A 358 -16.02 -0.89 -13.67
C PRO A 358 -17.45 -0.51 -13.27
N LYS A 359 -18.28 -1.51 -12.95
CA LYS A 359 -19.67 -1.29 -12.52
C LYS A 359 -19.74 -1.13 -11.01
N ASP A 360 -20.28 0.00 -10.54
CA ASP A 360 -20.61 0.19 -9.12
C ASP A 360 -21.89 -0.59 -8.78
N LEU A 361 -21.72 -1.73 -8.10
CA LEU A 361 -22.84 -2.62 -7.79
C LEU A 361 -23.64 -2.23 -6.53
N LEU A 362 -23.10 -1.37 -5.66
CA LEU A 362 -23.83 -0.90 -4.47
C LEU A 362 -24.57 0.42 -4.74
N GLY A 363 -23.94 1.35 -5.46
CA GLY A 363 -24.48 2.69 -5.73
C GLY A 363 -24.66 3.58 -4.49
N ARG A 364 -24.29 3.11 -3.29
CA ARG A 364 -24.38 3.81 -2.00
C ARG A 364 -23.36 3.27 -1.00
N ALA A 365 -23.11 4.04 0.05
CA ALA A 365 -22.29 3.58 1.17
C ALA A 365 -22.87 2.29 1.81
N PRO A 366 -22.01 1.35 2.22
CA PRO A 366 -22.44 0.13 2.90
C PRO A 366 -23.03 0.46 4.27
N LYS A 367 -23.94 -0.38 4.76
CA LYS A 367 -24.66 -0.15 6.04
C LYS A 367 -23.74 -0.29 7.24
N GLU A 368 -22.63 -1.01 7.06
CA GLU A 368 -21.60 -1.28 8.05
C GLU A 368 -20.69 -0.06 8.29
N MET A 369 -20.68 0.91 7.37
CA MET A 369 -19.90 2.15 7.54
C MET A 369 -20.55 3.00 8.63
N ALA A 370 -19.80 3.30 9.69
CA ALA A 370 -20.28 4.12 10.79
C ALA A 370 -20.59 5.54 10.32
N SER A 371 -21.51 6.24 10.99
CA SER A 371 -21.92 7.60 10.58
C SER A 371 -20.79 8.65 10.65
N GLY A 372 -19.77 8.40 11.47
CA GLY A 372 -18.58 9.25 11.58
C GLY A 372 -17.46 8.88 10.60
N ASP A 373 -17.60 7.79 9.86
CA ASP A 373 -16.61 7.36 8.87
C ASP A 373 -16.83 8.08 7.54
N VAL A 374 -15.77 8.13 6.73
CA VAL A 374 -15.81 8.69 5.38
C VAL A 374 -15.38 7.63 4.35
N PRO A 375 -15.90 7.66 3.11
CA PRO A 375 -15.69 6.58 2.13
C PRO A 375 -14.23 6.32 1.74
N TYR A 376 -13.38 7.34 1.87
CA TYR A 376 -12.02 7.41 1.36
C TYR A 376 -10.95 7.19 2.43
N GLU A 377 -11.35 6.93 3.67
CA GLU A 377 -10.43 6.58 4.77
C GLU A 377 -10.70 5.14 5.23
N SER A 378 -9.76 4.59 6.02
CA SER A 378 -10.03 3.40 6.84
C SER A 378 -11.06 3.74 7.94
N PRO A 379 -11.68 2.73 8.59
CA PRO A 379 -12.67 2.99 9.63
C PRO A 379 -12.12 3.89 10.75
N LYS A 380 -12.92 4.88 11.16
CA LYS A 380 -12.59 5.78 12.28
C LYS A 380 -13.23 5.31 13.59
N SER A 381 -14.31 4.54 13.54
CA SER A 381 -14.97 4.07 14.75
C SER A 381 -14.01 3.29 15.68
N LYS A 382 -14.20 3.38 17.00
CA LYS A 382 -13.33 2.69 17.98
C LYS A 382 -13.38 1.18 17.80
N GLU A 383 -14.53 0.66 17.38
CA GLU A 383 -14.81 -0.75 17.16
C GLU A 383 -14.07 -1.29 15.93
N MET A 384 -13.89 -0.47 14.88
CA MET A 384 -13.37 -0.95 13.59
C MET A 384 -11.99 -0.42 13.21
N ARG A 385 -11.48 0.66 13.83
CA ARG A 385 -10.17 1.24 13.47
C ARG A 385 -8.97 0.27 13.64
N ARG A 386 -9.17 -0.84 14.37
CA ARG A 386 -8.18 -1.91 14.58
C ARG A 386 -8.47 -3.19 13.77
N GLU A 387 -9.56 -3.21 13.02
CA GLU A 387 -9.98 -4.34 12.21
C GLU A 387 -9.33 -4.26 10.83
N PHE A 388 -8.12 -4.80 10.73
CA PHE A 388 -7.40 -5.02 9.47
C PHE A 388 -6.60 -6.33 9.52
N ASP A 389 -6.22 -6.81 8.34
CA ASP A 389 -5.34 -7.95 8.18
C ASP A 389 -3.88 -7.52 8.34
N ALA A 390 -3.22 -8.08 9.35
CA ALA A 390 -1.82 -7.82 9.66
C ALA A 390 -0.85 -8.66 8.83
N GLY A 391 -1.31 -9.42 7.83
CA GLY A 391 -0.46 -10.24 6.98
C GLY A 391 -0.46 -11.74 7.36
N PRO A 392 0.29 -12.57 6.62
CA PRO A 392 0.20 -14.03 6.74
C PRO A 392 0.96 -14.63 7.93
N GLY A 393 1.68 -13.84 8.73
CA GLY A 393 2.42 -14.31 9.89
C GLY A 393 3.45 -15.37 9.53
N SER A 394 3.41 -16.51 10.23
CA SER A 394 4.31 -17.66 9.99
C SER A 394 4.19 -18.25 8.57
N PHE A 395 3.07 -18.00 7.87
CA PHE A 395 2.86 -18.48 6.50
C PHE A 395 3.57 -17.65 5.44
N ALA A 396 4.14 -16.50 5.78
CA ALA A 396 4.77 -15.60 4.80
C ALA A 396 5.82 -16.33 3.94
N LYS A 397 6.72 -17.09 4.57
CA LYS A 397 7.80 -17.80 3.87
C LYS A 397 7.28 -18.86 2.89
N ILE A 398 6.25 -19.62 3.27
CA ILE A 398 5.71 -20.67 2.41
C ILE A 398 4.89 -20.09 1.26
N LEU A 399 4.14 -19.01 1.53
CA LEU A 399 3.41 -18.28 0.49
C LEU A 399 4.38 -17.63 -0.49
N SER A 400 5.49 -17.06 -0.04
CA SER A 400 6.49 -16.44 -0.92
C SER A 400 7.18 -17.44 -1.83
N LYS A 401 7.33 -18.71 -1.42
CA LYS A 401 7.80 -19.78 -2.32
C LYS A 401 6.80 -20.06 -3.45
N PHE A 402 5.51 -20.13 -3.12
CA PHE A 402 4.45 -20.30 -4.11
C PHE A 402 4.30 -19.08 -5.03
N ALA A 403 4.36 -17.88 -4.44
CA ALA A 403 4.19 -16.61 -5.11
C ALA A 403 5.42 -16.20 -5.95
N GLY A 404 6.62 -16.65 -5.56
CA GLY A 404 7.89 -16.32 -6.20
C GLY A 404 8.29 -17.21 -7.38
N LEU A 405 7.42 -18.13 -7.82
CA LEU A 405 7.64 -18.91 -9.03
C LEU A 405 7.63 -18.02 -10.28
N ASP A 406 8.38 -18.42 -11.30
CA ASP A 406 8.44 -17.69 -12.57
C ASP A 406 7.27 -18.11 -13.49
N TYR A 407 6.12 -17.48 -13.27
CA TYR A 407 4.89 -17.77 -14.02
C TYR A 407 4.98 -17.37 -15.51
N THR A 408 5.91 -16.49 -15.90
CA THR A 408 6.08 -16.11 -17.31
C THR A 408 6.58 -17.27 -18.14
N LYS A 409 7.45 -18.12 -17.58
CA LYS A 409 7.90 -19.38 -18.21
C LYS A 409 6.78 -20.40 -18.38
N LEU A 410 5.67 -20.24 -17.66
CA LEU A 410 4.48 -21.10 -17.78
C LEU A 410 3.45 -20.54 -18.77
N GLY A 411 3.71 -19.37 -19.37
CA GLY A 411 2.84 -18.74 -20.36
C GLY A 411 1.84 -17.74 -19.77
N VAL A 412 2.05 -17.27 -18.53
CA VAL A 412 1.30 -16.11 -18.02
C VAL A 412 1.74 -14.85 -18.77
N THR A 413 0.77 -14.07 -19.23
CA THR A 413 1.00 -12.88 -20.07
C THR A 413 1.17 -11.60 -19.26
N SER A 414 0.62 -11.53 -18.05
CA SER A 414 0.77 -10.35 -17.20
C SER A 414 2.25 -10.11 -16.90
N HIS A 415 2.67 -8.85 -16.98
CA HIS A 415 4.08 -8.54 -16.88
C HIS A 415 4.63 -8.85 -15.48
N ALA A 416 5.75 -9.59 -15.41
CA ALA A 416 6.30 -10.09 -14.14
C ALA A 416 6.64 -9.00 -13.11
N SER A 417 6.92 -7.76 -13.55
CA SER A 417 7.19 -6.63 -12.64
C SER A 417 6.01 -6.27 -11.74
N PHE A 418 4.78 -6.70 -12.04
CA PHE A 418 3.67 -6.53 -11.11
C PHE A 418 3.79 -7.44 -9.89
N GLY A 419 4.59 -8.50 -9.99
CA GLY A 419 4.72 -9.52 -8.96
C GLY A 419 3.44 -10.31 -8.74
N PRO A 420 3.47 -11.24 -7.76
CA PRO A 420 2.27 -11.92 -7.33
C PRO A 420 1.28 -10.96 -6.68
N ASN A 421 -0.01 -11.21 -6.87
CA ASN A 421 -1.09 -10.37 -6.39
C ASN A 421 -2.22 -11.19 -5.74
N GLY A 422 -2.74 -10.69 -4.62
CA GLY A 422 -3.90 -11.25 -3.94
C GLY A 422 -3.80 -12.74 -3.60
N VAL A 423 -2.63 -13.23 -3.20
CA VAL A 423 -2.35 -14.67 -3.00
C VAL A 423 -3.34 -15.34 -2.05
N TYR A 424 -3.67 -14.65 -0.96
CA TYR A 424 -4.56 -15.16 0.08
C TYR A 424 -5.53 -14.10 0.63
N ARG A 425 -6.53 -14.52 1.40
CA ARG A 425 -7.39 -13.70 2.27
C ARG A 425 -7.84 -14.51 3.48
N GLY A 426 -8.05 -13.87 4.64
CA GLY A 426 -8.61 -14.54 5.84
C GLY A 426 -7.54 -14.95 6.85
N ARG A 427 -7.80 -15.99 7.65
CA ARG A 427 -6.93 -16.46 8.74
C ARG A 427 -6.35 -17.84 8.41
N LEU A 428 -5.10 -17.88 7.94
CA LEU A 428 -4.44 -19.12 7.49
C LEU A 428 -4.21 -20.10 8.65
N ASP A 429 -3.98 -19.59 9.85
CA ASP A 429 -3.73 -20.31 11.10
C ASP A 429 -5.01 -20.66 11.88
N GLU A 430 -6.15 -20.09 11.51
CA GLU A 430 -7.43 -20.28 12.21
C GLU A 430 -8.58 -20.78 11.31
N ALA A 431 -8.27 -21.12 10.06
CA ALA A 431 -9.28 -21.51 9.07
C ALA A 431 -10.00 -22.80 9.47
N LYS A 432 -11.29 -22.67 9.82
CA LYS A 432 -12.24 -23.79 9.84
C LYS A 432 -12.71 -24.15 8.43
N VAL A 433 -12.73 -23.17 7.53
CA VAL A 433 -13.03 -23.36 6.10
C VAL A 433 -11.82 -22.92 5.28
N LEU A 434 -11.25 -23.83 4.52
CA LEU A 434 -10.23 -23.49 3.52
C LEU A 434 -10.90 -23.39 2.14
N VAL A 435 -10.79 -22.24 1.51
CA VAL A 435 -11.28 -22.01 0.16
C VAL A 435 -10.09 -22.03 -0.80
N ILE A 436 -10.17 -22.86 -1.82
CA ILE A 436 -9.28 -22.79 -2.99
C ILE A 436 -10.07 -22.12 -4.11
N ALA A 437 -9.56 -21.03 -4.67
CA ALA A 437 -10.35 -20.18 -5.55
C ALA A 437 -9.62 -19.73 -6.81
N ASP A 438 -10.36 -19.71 -7.92
CA ASP A 438 -9.91 -19.12 -9.17
C ASP A 438 -9.91 -17.60 -9.10
N GLN A 439 -9.09 -16.97 -9.94
CA GLN A 439 -9.15 -15.52 -10.12
C GLN A 439 -10.46 -15.13 -10.82
N VAL A 440 -11.03 -14.02 -10.39
CA VAL A 440 -12.32 -13.52 -10.90
C VAL A 440 -12.30 -12.04 -11.27
N SER A 441 -11.35 -11.26 -10.73
CA SER A 441 -11.24 -9.83 -11.01
C SER A 441 -9.79 -9.34 -10.89
N HIS A 442 -9.52 -8.13 -11.37
CA HIS A 442 -8.24 -7.43 -11.15
C HIS A 442 -8.19 -6.64 -9.84
N THR A 443 -9.30 -6.56 -9.09
CA THR A 443 -9.40 -5.77 -7.84
C THR A 443 -8.38 -6.26 -6.80
N ASP A 444 -8.09 -7.56 -6.81
CA ASP A 444 -7.14 -8.24 -5.94
C ASP A 444 -5.72 -7.69 -6.02
N MET A 445 -5.34 -7.14 -7.18
CA MET A 445 -4.05 -6.49 -7.39
C MET A 445 -3.90 -5.18 -6.59
N PHE A 446 -5.01 -4.46 -6.38
CA PHE A 446 -5.01 -3.18 -5.68
C PHE A 446 -5.36 -3.30 -4.20
N SER A 447 -6.10 -4.34 -3.81
CA SER A 447 -6.37 -4.64 -2.39
C SER A 447 -5.26 -5.47 -1.73
N GLY A 448 -4.43 -6.15 -2.51
CA GLY A 448 -3.42 -7.08 -2.02
C GLY A 448 -3.98 -8.38 -1.45
N ARG A 449 -5.27 -8.67 -1.66
CA ARG A 449 -5.96 -9.84 -1.08
C ARG A 449 -6.80 -10.59 -2.11
N ALA A 450 -6.95 -11.88 -1.89
CA ALA A 450 -7.71 -12.77 -2.76
C ALA A 450 -9.21 -12.42 -2.77
N LEU A 451 -9.80 -12.41 -3.97
CA LEU A 451 -11.24 -12.33 -4.20
C LEU A 451 -11.89 -11.12 -3.53
N THR A 452 -11.40 -9.91 -3.80
CA THR A 452 -11.95 -8.67 -3.23
C THR A 452 -12.96 -7.96 -4.12
N GLY A 453 -13.11 -8.42 -5.37
CA GLY A 453 -14.11 -7.96 -6.32
C GLY A 453 -15.53 -8.52 -6.08
N ALA A 454 -16.38 -8.42 -7.09
CA ALA A 454 -17.81 -8.76 -7.01
C ALA A 454 -18.06 -10.22 -6.65
N ALA A 455 -17.39 -11.15 -7.32
CA ALA A 455 -17.55 -12.58 -7.02
C ALA A 455 -17.08 -12.94 -5.60
N GLY A 456 -16.07 -12.22 -5.10
CA GLY A 456 -15.59 -12.39 -3.73
C GLY A 456 -16.52 -11.84 -2.65
N GLN A 457 -17.22 -10.75 -2.93
CA GLN A 457 -18.28 -10.21 -2.08
C GLN A 457 -19.49 -11.16 -2.02
N ARG A 458 -19.81 -11.81 -3.15
CA ARG A 458 -20.83 -12.87 -3.23
C ARG A 458 -20.43 -14.14 -2.49
N LEU A 459 -19.15 -14.52 -2.60
CA LEU A 459 -18.56 -15.60 -1.81
C LEU A 459 -18.60 -15.26 -0.32
N GLN A 460 -18.38 -14.00 0.07
CA GLN A 460 -18.51 -13.60 1.47
C GLN A 460 -19.94 -13.81 1.98
N SER A 461 -20.96 -13.49 1.20
CA SER A 461 -22.36 -13.78 1.55
C SER A 461 -22.62 -15.28 1.71
N PHE A 462 -21.99 -16.12 0.87
CA PHE A 462 -22.04 -17.58 1.00
C PHE A 462 -21.38 -18.07 2.30
N LEU A 463 -20.17 -17.58 2.62
CA LEU A 463 -19.45 -17.91 3.85
C LEU A 463 -20.25 -17.50 5.09
N ASN A 464 -20.82 -16.30 5.09
CA ASN A 464 -21.69 -15.82 6.16
C ASN A 464 -22.96 -16.68 6.31
N ALA A 465 -23.61 -17.05 5.19
CA ALA A 465 -24.79 -17.91 5.21
C ALA A 465 -24.49 -19.31 5.73
N MET A 466 -23.28 -19.82 5.50
CA MET A 466 -22.79 -21.08 6.06
C MET A 466 -22.46 -20.97 7.56
N GLY A 467 -22.19 -19.76 8.06
CA GLY A 467 -21.78 -19.49 9.43
C GLY A 467 -20.27 -19.35 9.61
N ALA A 468 -19.48 -19.24 8.54
CA ALA A 468 -18.05 -18.90 8.57
C ALA A 468 -17.87 -17.38 8.43
N THR A 469 -17.83 -16.65 9.54
CA THR A 469 -17.80 -15.17 9.52
C THR A 469 -16.39 -14.58 9.62
N ARG A 470 -15.46 -15.27 10.27
CA ARG A 470 -14.03 -14.95 10.36
C ARG A 470 -13.14 -16.18 10.18
N SER A 471 -13.64 -17.37 10.52
CA SER A 471 -12.89 -18.63 10.55
C SER A 471 -12.67 -19.28 9.19
N TYR A 472 -12.23 -18.51 8.19
CA TYR A 472 -11.90 -19.01 6.86
C TYR A 472 -10.55 -18.49 6.38
N ALA A 473 -9.95 -19.24 5.46
CA ALA A 473 -8.85 -18.78 4.61
C ALA A 473 -9.22 -19.02 3.15
N ILE A 474 -8.82 -18.11 2.28
CA ILE A 474 -8.94 -18.23 0.83
C ILE A 474 -7.53 -18.21 0.26
N LEU A 475 -7.20 -19.21 -0.56
CA LEU A 475 -5.95 -19.32 -1.30
C LEU A 475 -6.27 -19.37 -2.80
N ARG A 476 -5.64 -18.49 -3.58
CA ARG A 476 -5.82 -18.52 -5.04
C ARG A 476 -5.15 -19.75 -5.66
N THR A 477 -5.75 -20.30 -6.72
CA THR A 477 -5.14 -21.37 -7.52
C THR A 477 -3.84 -20.93 -8.17
N LEU A 478 -3.76 -19.66 -8.59
CA LEU A 478 -2.58 -18.98 -9.13
C LEU A 478 -2.46 -17.57 -8.53
N PRO A 479 -1.26 -17.15 -8.09
CA PRO A 479 -1.03 -15.87 -7.43
C PRO A 479 -0.71 -14.72 -8.41
N VAL A 480 -1.08 -14.84 -9.69
CA VAL A 480 -0.76 -13.86 -10.75
C VAL A 480 -2.00 -13.60 -11.60
N ASP A 481 -1.97 -12.55 -12.43
CA ASP A 481 -3.12 -12.26 -13.30
C ASP A 481 -3.17 -13.23 -14.48
N THR A 482 -4.26 -13.98 -14.59
CA THR A 482 -4.52 -15.00 -15.61
C THR A 482 -5.89 -14.81 -16.28
N LEU A 483 -6.56 -13.67 -16.10
CA LEU A 483 -7.92 -13.47 -16.62
C LEU A 483 -8.01 -13.41 -18.15
N ASP A 484 -6.89 -13.18 -18.84
CA ASP A 484 -6.79 -13.22 -20.30
C ASP A 484 -6.49 -14.62 -20.86
N LEU A 485 -6.14 -15.58 -19.99
CA LEU A 485 -5.84 -16.95 -20.39
C LEU A 485 -7.12 -17.76 -20.61
N SER A 486 -7.04 -18.75 -21.50
CA SER A 486 -8.10 -19.75 -21.62
C SER A 486 -8.17 -20.61 -20.35
N LEU A 487 -9.35 -21.16 -20.05
CA LEU A 487 -9.54 -22.07 -18.92
C LEU A 487 -8.54 -23.24 -18.94
N ASN A 488 -8.33 -23.85 -20.11
CA ASN A 488 -7.40 -24.96 -20.25
C ASN A 488 -5.96 -24.54 -19.93
N LYS A 489 -5.53 -23.35 -20.38
CA LYS A 489 -4.18 -22.85 -20.09
C LYS A 489 -4.02 -22.51 -18.61
N ALA A 490 -5.01 -21.86 -17.99
CA ALA A 490 -4.98 -21.60 -16.55
C ALA A 490 -4.93 -22.91 -15.74
N LYS A 491 -5.69 -23.93 -16.14
CA LYS A 491 -5.67 -25.27 -15.53
C LYS A 491 -4.31 -25.96 -15.69
N GLU A 492 -3.73 -25.93 -16.89
CA GLU A 492 -2.40 -26.46 -17.16
C GLU A 492 -1.34 -25.86 -16.23
N ILE A 493 -1.32 -24.52 -16.11
CA ILE A 493 -0.38 -23.81 -15.22
C ILE A 493 -0.62 -24.17 -13.75
N ALA A 494 -1.88 -24.21 -13.32
CA ALA A 494 -2.22 -24.53 -11.93
C ALA A 494 -1.87 -25.98 -11.55
N LEU A 495 -1.81 -26.89 -12.51
CA LEU A 495 -1.46 -28.30 -12.33
C LEU A 495 0.00 -28.61 -12.69
N ASP A 496 0.80 -27.64 -13.15
CA ASP A 496 2.25 -27.78 -13.30
C ASP A 496 2.84 -28.28 -11.98
N GLU A 497 3.73 -29.28 -12.05
CA GLU A 497 4.26 -30.00 -10.90
C GLU A 497 4.83 -29.05 -9.83
N ARG A 498 5.57 -28.02 -10.24
CA ARG A 498 6.22 -27.07 -9.32
C ARG A 498 5.20 -26.16 -8.65
N VAL A 499 4.20 -25.71 -9.41
CA VAL A 499 3.11 -24.87 -8.90
C VAL A 499 2.24 -25.68 -7.93
N ALA A 500 1.90 -26.91 -8.32
CA ALA A 500 1.11 -27.83 -7.52
C ALA A 500 1.81 -28.20 -6.21
N GLU A 501 3.10 -28.53 -6.25
CA GLU A 501 3.90 -28.82 -5.05
C GLU A 501 3.98 -27.61 -4.12
N ALA A 502 4.33 -26.43 -4.64
CA ALA A 502 4.43 -25.22 -3.83
C ALA A 502 3.10 -24.86 -3.15
N ARG A 503 1.99 -24.98 -3.87
CA ARG A 503 0.64 -24.78 -3.31
C ARG A 503 0.25 -25.86 -2.31
N ALA A 504 0.55 -27.13 -2.60
CA ALA A 504 0.25 -28.24 -1.69
C ALA A 504 0.97 -28.07 -0.36
N ASN A 505 2.20 -27.54 -0.37
CA ASN A 505 2.94 -27.20 0.84
C ASN A 505 2.21 -26.13 1.68
N VAL A 506 1.68 -25.06 1.05
CA VAL A 506 0.85 -24.05 1.75
C VAL A 506 -0.41 -24.71 2.36
N VAL A 507 -1.14 -25.48 1.55
CA VAL A 507 -2.37 -26.16 2.01
C VAL A 507 -2.08 -27.12 3.15
N LYS A 508 -1.00 -27.90 3.05
CA LYS A 508 -0.56 -28.83 4.10
C LYS A 508 -0.32 -28.08 5.40
N GLN A 509 0.40 -26.96 5.38
CA GLN A 509 0.65 -26.18 6.59
C GLN A 509 -0.65 -25.65 7.21
N ILE A 510 -1.62 -25.19 6.41
CA ILE A 510 -2.94 -24.77 6.92
C ILE A 510 -3.67 -25.93 7.59
N LEU A 511 -3.64 -27.13 6.99
CA LEU A 511 -4.31 -28.31 7.53
C LEU A 511 -3.62 -28.85 8.79
N GLU A 512 -2.31 -28.69 8.92
CA GLU A 512 -1.53 -29.08 10.10
C GLU A 512 -1.90 -28.29 11.36
N GLU A 513 -2.47 -27.08 11.21
CA GLU A 513 -3.07 -26.33 12.33
C GLU A 513 -4.28 -27.05 12.96
N GLY A 514 -4.83 -28.08 12.29
CA GLY A 514 -5.85 -28.98 12.82
C GLY A 514 -7.27 -28.39 12.94
N LYS A 515 -7.46 -27.13 12.53
CA LYS A 515 -8.73 -26.41 12.67
C LYS A 515 -9.68 -26.60 11.48
N THR A 516 -9.15 -26.88 10.28
CA THR A 516 -9.95 -26.97 9.05
C THR A 516 -10.91 -28.16 9.07
N LYS A 517 -12.20 -27.89 8.81
CA LYS A 517 -13.31 -28.86 8.80
C LYS A 517 -13.94 -29.04 7.43
N LEU A 518 -13.75 -28.07 6.54
CA LEU A 518 -14.32 -28.06 5.21
C LEU A 518 -13.36 -27.40 4.23
N VAL A 519 -13.29 -27.95 3.02
CA VAL A 519 -12.64 -27.32 1.88
C VAL A 519 -13.69 -26.91 0.86
N VAL A 520 -13.58 -25.70 0.32
CA VAL A 520 -14.47 -25.19 -0.74
C VAL A 520 -13.65 -24.89 -1.97
N ALA A 521 -13.93 -25.57 -3.09
CA ALA A 521 -13.36 -25.21 -4.39
C ALA A 521 -14.28 -24.21 -5.08
N VAL A 522 -13.75 -23.03 -5.45
CA VAL A 522 -14.49 -21.97 -6.15
C VAL A 522 -13.96 -21.83 -7.57
N GLY A 523 -14.66 -22.44 -8.52
CA GLY A 523 -14.31 -22.42 -9.94
C GLY A 523 -13.69 -23.72 -10.48
N PRO A 524 -13.65 -23.87 -11.81
CA PRO A 524 -13.22 -25.10 -12.47
C PRO A 524 -11.74 -25.44 -12.31
N VAL A 525 -10.84 -24.45 -12.23
CA VAL A 525 -9.41 -24.73 -11.97
C VAL A 525 -9.24 -25.14 -10.52
N ALA A 526 -9.90 -24.46 -9.58
CA ALA A 526 -9.92 -24.80 -8.17
C ALA A 526 -10.45 -26.22 -7.91
N ALA A 527 -11.49 -26.65 -8.61
CA ALA A 527 -12.02 -28.01 -8.52
C ALA A 527 -10.95 -29.05 -8.89
N ALA A 528 -10.25 -28.85 -10.01
CA ALA A 528 -9.17 -29.74 -10.43
C ALA A 528 -7.97 -29.73 -9.46
N VAL A 529 -7.64 -28.58 -8.88
CA VAL A 529 -6.61 -28.45 -7.86
C VAL A 529 -6.99 -29.23 -6.60
N VAL A 530 -8.24 -29.11 -6.13
CA VAL A 530 -8.70 -29.83 -4.93
C VAL A 530 -8.72 -31.34 -5.14
N GLU A 531 -9.08 -31.80 -6.34
CA GLU A 531 -8.98 -33.21 -6.73
C GLU A 531 -7.54 -33.74 -6.63
N GLN A 532 -6.56 -32.98 -7.12
CA GLN A 532 -5.13 -33.35 -7.04
C GLN A 532 -4.60 -33.43 -5.60
N LEU A 533 -5.08 -32.56 -4.70
CA LEU A 533 -4.59 -32.46 -3.32
C LEU A 533 -4.89 -33.68 -2.43
N SER A 534 -5.78 -34.60 -2.86
CA SER A 534 -6.12 -35.84 -2.13
C SER A 534 -6.44 -35.61 -0.64
N LEU A 535 -7.35 -34.67 -0.38
CA LEU A 535 -7.65 -34.16 0.96
C LEU A 535 -8.40 -35.17 1.82
N ARG A 536 -8.07 -35.23 3.12
CA ARG A 536 -8.79 -36.02 4.13
C ARG A 536 -10.01 -35.30 4.72
N VAL A 537 -10.10 -34.00 4.48
CA VAL A 537 -11.19 -33.13 4.93
C VAL A 537 -12.26 -33.11 3.84
N PRO A 538 -13.57 -33.16 4.16
CA PRO A 538 -14.61 -33.09 3.15
C PRO A 538 -14.49 -31.82 2.32
N SER A 539 -14.80 -31.91 1.03
CA SER A 539 -14.79 -30.79 0.11
C SER A 539 -16.13 -30.60 -0.58
N VAL A 540 -16.52 -29.34 -0.79
CA VAL A 540 -17.64 -28.96 -1.67
C VAL A 540 -17.13 -28.11 -2.81
N GLN A 541 -17.76 -28.22 -3.97
CA GLN A 541 -17.44 -27.40 -5.14
C GLN A 541 -18.56 -26.40 -5.39
N VAL A 542 -18.18 -25.19 -5.75
CA VAL A 542 -19.09 -24.14 -6.21
C VAL A 542 -18.48 -23.42 -7.42
N ASN A 543 -19.33 -22.97 -8.34
CA ASN A 543 -18.89 -22.18 -9.47
C ASN A 543 -18.41 -20.78 -9.07
N ILE A 544 -17.74 -20.11 -9.99
CA ILE A 544 -17.45 -18.68 -9.87
C ILE A 544 -18.78 -17.92 -9.90
N ALA A 545 -18.97 -17.01 -8.95
CA ALA A 545 -20.14 -16.15 -8.93
C ALA A 545 -20.13 -15.17 -10.12
N ASP A 546 -21.17 -15.22 -10.93
CA ASP A 546 -21.31 -14.44 -12.16
C ASP A 546 -22.31 -13.26 -12.00
N PRO A 547 -22.16 -12.18 -12.80
CA PRO A 547 -23.09 -11.05 -12.77
C PRO A 547 -24.54 -11.38 -13.15
N ALA A 548 -24.79 -12.47 -13.88
CA ALA A 548 -26.13 -12.91 -14.28
C ALA A 548 -26.82 -13.81 -13.23
N LEU A 549 -26.21 -13.96 -12.04
CA LEU A 549 -26.76 -14.71 -10.90
C LEU A 549 -27.00 -16.21 -11.16
N LYS A 550 -26.36 -16.79 -12.18
CA LYS A 550 -26.52 -18.22 -12.51
C LYS A 550 -25.99 -19.13 -11.40
N HIS A 551 -25.00 -18.67 -10.63
CA HIS A 551 -24.43 -19.36 -9.48
C HIS A 551 -25.38 -19.58 -8.29
N VAL A 552 -26.48 -18.82 -8.16
CA VAL A 552 -27.32 -18.80 -6.93
C VAL A 552 -27.87 -20.19 -6.56
N ALA A 553 -28.42 -20.91 -7.54
CA ALA A 553 -29.00 -22.23 -7.29
C ALA A 553 -27.96 -23.25 -6.81
N GLU A 554 -26.76 -23.16 -7.37
CA GLU A 554 -25.65 -24.04 -7.01
C GLU A 554 -25.07 -23.72 -5.63
N TYR A 555 -24.91 -22.43 -5.32
CA TYR A 555 -24.47 -21.99 -3.99
C TYR A 555 -25.47 -22.44 -2.93
N GLN A 556 -26.77 -22.33 -3.21
CA GLN A 556 -27.81 -22.84 -2.31
C GLN A 556 -27.71 -24.36 -2.14
N LYS A 557 -27.47 -25.12 -3.21
CA LYS A 557 -27.27 -26.58 -3.14
C LYS A 557 -26.03 -26.94 -2.31
N ALA A 558 -24.93 -26.23 -2.49
CA ALA A 558 -23.70 -26.42 -1.72
C ALA A 558 -23.94 -26.10 -0.23
N LEU A 559 -24.68 -25.04 0.11
CA LEU A 559 -25.05 -24.76 1.50
C LEU A 559 -25.87 -25.89 2.13
N GLN A 560 -26.82 -26.49 1.41
CA GLN A 560 -27.57 -27.64 1.94
C GLN A 560 -26.65 -28.86 2.16
N THR A 561 -25.68 -29.06 1.27
CA THR A 561 -24.66 -30.10 1.41
C THR A 561 -23.84 -29.85 2.68
N VAL A 562 -23.34 -28.63 2.90
CA VAL A 562 -22.58 -28.30 4.12
C VAL A 562 -23.45 -28.42 5.37
N LYS A 563 -24.72 -28.01 5.31
CA LYS A 563 -25.67 -28.17 6.43
C LYS A 563 -25.77 -29.63 6.87
N SER A 564 -25.82 -30.56 5.90
CA SER A 564 -25.88 -32.00 6.18
C SER A 564 -24.60 -32.57 6.81
N MET A 565 -23.46 -31.90 6.62
CA MET A 565 -22.18 -32.29 7.21
C MET A 565 -22.06 -31.90 8.69
N ASN A 566 -22.96 -31.04 9.20
CA ASN A 566 -22.98 -30.58 10.59
C ASN A 566 -21.61 -30.04 11.09
N VAL A 567 -20.91 -29.30 10.24
CA VAL A 567 -19.62 -28.70 10.60
C VAL A 567 -19.80 -27.56 11.59
N SER A 568 -19.01 -27.56 12.66
CA SER A 568 -19.02 -26.48 13.66
C SER A 568 -18.17 -25.30 13.20
N LEU A 569 -18.81 -24.17 12.92
CA LEU A 569 -18.18 -22.92 12.49
C LEU A 569 -18.26 -21.85 13.60
N ASP A 570 -17.86 -20.61 13.33
CA ASP A 570 -17.85 -19.51 14.32
C ASP A 570 -19.22 -18.82 14.49
N GLY A 571 -20.11 -18.92 13.52
CA GLY A 571 -21.48 -18.40 13.59
C GLY A 571 -22.56 -19.45 13.32
N ARG A 572 -23.80 -19.11 13.64
CA ARG A 572 -24.98 -19.91 13.25
C ARG A 572 -25.33 -19.61 11.79
N GLY A 573 -25.08 -20.57 10.91
CA GLY A 573 -25.43 -20.46 9.49
C GLY A 573 -26.94 -20.33 9.25
N SER A 574 -27.33 -19.42 8.37
CA SER A 574 -28.72 -19.32 7.86
C SER A 574 -29.03 -20.41 6.83
N PHE A 575 -27.99 -20.91 6.14
CA PHE A 575 -28.06 -21.84 5.01
C PHE A 575 -29.04 -21.39 3.92
N ASN A 576 -29.16 -20.08 3.74
CA ASN A 576 -30.00 -19.43 2.74
C ASN A 576 -29.18 -18.40 1.98
N TYR A 577 -29.09 -18.56 0.66
CA TYR A 577 -28.32 -17.73 -0.25
C TYR A 577 -29.18 -17.21 -1.38
N LYS A 578 -29.13 -15.89 -1.60
CA LYS A 578 -29.94 -15.20 -2.62
C LYS A 578 -29.11 -14.47 -3.68
N GLY A 579 -27.79 -14.62 -3.64
CA GLY A 579 -26.90 -13.82 -4.49
C GLY A 579 -26.72 -12.38 -4.00
N ASP A 580 -26.86 -12.15 -2.69
CA ASP A 580 -26.56 -10.84 -2.11
C ASP A 580 -25.06 -10.51 -2.24
N LEU A 581 -24.75 -9.21 -2.18
CA LEU A 581 -23.37 -8.72 -2.03
C LEU A 581 -23.14 -8.41 -0.55
N THR A 582 -22.10 -8.98 0.02
CA THR A 582 -21.60 -8.58 1.33
C THR A 582 -20.22 -7.97 1.17
N ILE A 583 -19.98 -6.84 1.85
CA ILE A 583 -18.66 -6.22 1.85
C ILE A 583 -17.60 -7.20 2.36
N ILE A 584 -16.38 -7.07 1.85
CA ILE A 584 -15.24 -7.79 2.42
C ILE A 584 -15.02 -7.28 3.85
N PRO A 585 -14.89 -8.15 4.87
CA PRO A 585 -14.64 -7.72 6.24
C PRO A 585 -13.37 -6.86 6.31
N ARG A 586 -13.40 -5.79 7.12
CA ARG A 586 -12.23 -4.90 7.25
C ARG A 586 -11.00 -5.66 7.76
N ALA A 587 -11.22 -6.60 8.69
CA ALA A 587 -10.22 -7.51 9.22
C ALA A 587 -9.51 -8.39 8.17
N ASP A 588 -10.01 -8.45 6.93
CA ASP A 588 -9.44 -9.23 5.83
C ASP A 588 -8.68 -8.38 4.81
N LEU A 589 -8.68 -7.06 4.98
CA LEU A 589 -8.00 -6.11 4.11
C LEU A 589 -6.82 -5.49 4.87
N PRO A 590 -5.71 -5.15 4.18
CA PRO A 590 -4.59 -4.48 4.82
C PRO A 590 -5.00 -3.18 5.52
N GLU A 591 -4.21 -2.79 6.51
CA GLU A 591 -4.34 -1.46 7.12
C GLU A 591 -4.31 -0.36 6.05
N PHE A 592 -5.15 0.67 6.24
CA PHE A 592 -5.35 1.81 5.33
C PHE A 592 -6.11 1.52 4.05
N THR A 593 -6.69 0.32 3.93
CA THR A 593 -7.68 0.07 2.89
C THR A 593 -8.91 0.96 3.10
N ARG A 594 -9.25 1.76 2.09
CA ARG A 594 -10.38 2.71 2.14
C ARG A 594 -11.71 1.96 2.26
N TRP A 595 -12.73 2.61 2.83
CA TRP A 595 -14.09 2.05 2.90
C TRP A 595 -14.60 1.55 1.57
N TRP A 596 -14.39 2.29 0.47
CA TRP A 596 -14.90 1.88 -0.84
C TRP A 596 -14.19 0.64 -1.43
N MET A 597 -13.03 0.24 -0.91
CA MET A 597 -12.33 -0.96 -1.35
C MET A 597 -12.98 -2.22 -0.72
N GLY A 598 -13.34 -3.17 -1.59
CA GLY A 598 -14.02 -4.41 -1.18
C GLY A 598 -15.53 -4.26 -0.93
N THR A 599 -16.19 -3.25 -1.49
CA THR A 599 -17.64 -3.02 -1.26
C THR A 599 -18.48 -3.00 -2.53
N SER A 600 -17.98 -2.44 -3.65
CA SER A 600 -18.82 -2.03 -4.79
C SER A 600 -18.63 -2.88 -6.04
N GLY A 601 -18.45 -4.18 -5.88
CA GLY A 601 -18.11 -5.06 -6.99
C GLY A 601 -16.65 -4.94 -7.43
N ASP A 602 -16.40 -5.11 -8.72
CA ASP A 602 -15.07 -4.98 -9.31
C ASP A 602 -14.73 -3.50 -9.52
N LEU A 603 -13.55 -3.09 -9.07
CA LEU A 603 -13.11 -1.69 -9.11
C LEU A 603 -11.85 -1.48 -9.94
N ALA A 604 -11.23 -2.56 -10.40
CA ALA A 604 -10.03 -2.51 -11.22
C ALA A 604 -10.19 -3.27 -12.53
N VAL A 605 -9.50 -2.77 -13.55
CA VAL A 605 -9.52 -3.32 -14.92
C VAL A 605 -8.13 -3.28 -15.53
N ARG A 606 -7.84 -4.29 -16.35
CA ARG A 606 -6.69 -4.33 -17.25
C ARG A 606 -7.00 -3.52 -18.51
N ALA A 607 -5.97 -2.89 -19.06
CA ALA A 607 -6.10 -2.20 -20.33
C ALA A 607 -6.22 -3.20 -21.50
N TYR A 608 -6.73 -2.72 -22.63
CA TYR A 608 -6.72 -3.46 -23.89
C TYR A 608 -6.45 -2.53 -25.08
N GLU A 609 -6.06 -3.12 -26.19
CA GLU A 609 -5.87 -2.47 -27.48
C GLU A 609 -6.86 -3.02 -28.51
N VAL A 610 -7.09 -2.26 -29.58
CA VAL A 610 -7.85 -2.73 -30.74
C VAL A 610 -6.89 -2.89 -31.91
N ILE A 611 -6.51 -4.14 -32.19
CA ILE A 611 -5.56 -4.50 -33.25
C ILE A 611 -6.35 -5.21 -34.34
N ASN A 612 -6.37 -4.64 -35.55
CA ASN A 612 -7.13 -5.16 -36.70
C ASN A 612 -8.61 -5.43 -36.36
N GLY A 613 -9.23 -4.51 -35.63
CA GLY A 613 -10.62 -4.62 -35.19
C GLY A 613 -10.88 -5.60 -34.04
N LYS A 614 -9.85 -6.31 -33.56
CA LYS A 614 -9.97 -7.27 -32.45
C LYS A 614 -9.46 -6.65 -31.15
N ARG A 615 -10.17 -6.93 -30.06
CA ARG A 615 -9.72 -6.60 -28.71
C ARG A 615 -8.57 -7.53 -28.32
N VAL A 616 -7.48 -6.96 -27.84
CA VAL A 616 -6.31 -7.67 -27.32
C VAL A 616 -5.96 -7.07 -25.96
N ASP A 617 -5.99 -7.88 -24.90
CA ASP A 617 -5.65 -7.39 -23.57
C ASP A 617 -4.18 -6.97 -23.51
N ASN A 618 -3.92 -5.86 -22.84
CA ASN A 618 -2.58 -5.30 -22.71
C ASN A 618 -1.98 -5.73 -21.36
N PRO A 619 -0.77 -6.33 -21.35
CA PRO A 619 -0.17 -6.88 -20.15
C PRO A 619 0.50 -5.86 -19.23
N ASP A 620 0.58 -4.60 -19.65
CA ASP A 620 1.43 -3.59 -19.05
C ASP A 620 0.67 -2.52 -18.27
N TYR A 621 -0.67 -2.49 -18.32
CA TYR A 621 -1.44 -1.42 -17.70
C TYR A 621 -2.70 -1.91 -17.00
N TYR A 622 -2.89 -1.44 -15.77
CA TYR A 622 -4.08 -1.65 -14.96
C TYR A 622 -4.52 -0.34 -14.34
N LYS A 623 -5.81 -0.19 -14.05
CA LYS A 623 -6.31 0.95 -13.27
C LYS A 623 -7.32 0.52 -12.23
N VAL A 624 -7.41 1.31 -11.17
CA VAL A 624 -8.45 1.24 -10.15
C VAL A 624 -9.27 2.51 -10.14
N ASN A 625 -10.58 2.37 -9.93
CA ASN A 625 -11.57 3.44 -9.92
C ASN A 625 -12.31 3.43 -8.58
N ALA A 626 -12.38 4.58 -7.91
CA ALA A 626 -13.28 4.74 -6.78
C ALA A 626 -14.74 4.76 -7.28
N PRO A 627 -15.66 4.03 -6.63
CA PRO A 627 -17.06 3.96 -7.06
C PRO A 627 -17.77 5.32 -6.91
N ALA A 628 -18.83 5.53 -7.69
CA ALA A 628 -19.48 6.83 -7.82
C ALA A 628 -20.02 7.37 -6.49
N TRP A 629 -20.55 6.49 -5.63
CA TRP A 629 -21.03 6.89 -4.29
C TRP A 629 -19.92 7.40 -3.37
N ALA A 630 -18.66 7.00 -3.61
CA ALA A 630 -17.49 7.41 -2.84
C ALA A 630 -16.74 8.59 -3.46
N SER A 631 -17.03 8.96 -4.71
CA SER A 631 -16.25 9.95 -5.47
C SER A 631 -17.04 11.17 -5.96
N ARG A 632 -18.31 11.04 -6.37
CA ARG A 632 -19.04 12.12 -7.06
C ARG A 632 -19.94 12.98 -6.17
N ASN A 633 -20.55 12.38 -5.16
CA ASN A 633 -21.60 13.04 -4.35
C ASN A 633 -21.27 13.08 -2.85
N VAL A 634 -20.02 12.82 -2.47
CA VAL A 634 -19.59 12.91 -1.08
C VAL A 634 -19.41 14.38 -0.76
N LYS A 635 -20.14 14.90 0.22
CA LYS A 635 -19.92 16.24 0.78
C LYS A 635 -18.86 16.16 1.88
N ALA A 636 -18.14 17.25 2.11
CA ALA A 636 -17.31 17.33 3.30
C ALA A 636 -18.23 17.29 4.53
N GLY A 637 -17.85 16.49 5.54
CA GLY A 637 -18.58 16.45 6.80
C GLY A 637 -18.50 17.81 7.52
N PRO A 638 -19.34 18.04 8.55
CA PRO A 638 -19.20 19.22 9.39
C PRO A 638 -17.83 19.23 10.09
N LEU A 639 -17.37 20.43 10.44
CA LEU A 639 -16.18 20.60 11.26
C LEU A 639 -16.45 20.17 12.71
N SER A 640 -15.46 19.55 13.36
CA SER A 640 -15.46 19.26 14.79
C SER A 640 -15.41 20.54 15.64
N ALA A 641 -15.49 20.41 16.97
CA ALA A 641 -15.29 21.57 17.87
C ALA A 641 -13.87 22.13 17.76
N GLU A 642 -12.85 21.27 17.81
CA GLU A 642 -11.44 21.64 17.71
C GLU A 642 -11.08 22.22 16.35
N GLU A 643 -11.66 21.67 15.27
CA GLU A 643 -11.45 22.21 13.92
C GLU A 643 -12.06 23.61 13.79
N ARG A 644 -13.22 23.86 14.41
CA ARG A 644 -13.83 25.21 14.43
C ARG A 644 -12.99 26.19 15.23
N GLU A 645 -12.46 25.77 16.39
CA GLU A 645 -11.55 26.60 17.18
C GLU A 645 -10.30 26.98 16.38
N SER A 646 -9.71 26.01 15.68
CA SER A 646 -8.58 26.24 14.79
C SER A 646 -8.92 27.22 13.65
N ILE A 647 -10.13 27.16 13.07
CA ILE A 647 -10.61 28.17 12.10
C ILE A 647 -10.75 29.55 12.74
N GLU A 648 -11.21 29.67 13.98
CA GLU A 648 -11.26 30.96 14.67
C GLU A 648 -9.86 31.52 14.95
N ALA A 649 -8.88 30.67 15.25
CA ALA A 649 -7.48 31.07 15.33
C ALA A 649 -6.96 31.59 13.98
N PHE A 650 -7.25 30.89 12.87
CA PHE A 650 -6.92 31.35 11.53
C PHE A 650 -7.49 32.74 11.24
N LYS A 651 -8.79 32.97 11.52
CA LYS A 651 -9.45 34.26 11.27
C LYS A 651 -8.80 35.42 12.00
N LYS A 652 -8.26 35.21 13.21
CA LYS A 652 -7.56 36.24 14.00
C LYS A 652 -6.26 36.71 13.34
N THR A 653 -5.69 35.94 12.41
CA THR A 653 -4.47 36.34 11.68
C THR A 653 -4.70 37.46 10.65
N GLY A 654 -5.95 37.68 10.24
CA GLY A 654 -6.30 38.63 9.18
C GLY A 654 -5.93 38.16 7.76
N LEU A 655 -5.57 36.89 7.57
CA LEU A 655 -5.21 36.29 6.28
C LEU A 655 -6.37 36.01 5.33
#